data_AF-A0A8J5RM36-F1
#
_entry.id   AF-A0A8J5RM36-F1
#
_cell.length_a   1.000
_cell.length_b   1.000
_cell.length_c   1.000
_cell.angle_alpha   90.00
_cell.angle_beta   90.00
_cell.angle_gamma   90.00
#
_symmetry.space_group_name_H-M   'P 1'
#
loop_
_entity.id
_entity.type
_entity.pdbx_description
1 polymer ?
#
loop_
_entity_poly.entity_id
_entity_poly.type
_entity_poly.pdbx_seq_one_letter_code
_entity_poly.pdbx_strand_id
1 'polypeptide(L)'
;MDSAPPDESVENGHRNGNGNGNGNGPSPPPAKRPRAVISAAQIRAEFEHHEAGVARINNGSFGCCPASVLDAQARWQRVFISQPDDFYFHSLQRGLLRSRAAVAALVNAGDVSEVSLVDNATTAAAIVLQHAAWSFAEGRFARGDAVLMLHYAYGAVKKSIHAYVARAGATVVEVPLPFPVASADAIIAEFRAALAVAKAGGRKVRLAVIDHITSMPSVVIPVKELVSICREEGVDKVFIDAAHSIGQVPVDVRDIGADFYTSNLHKWFFCPPAVAFLHTRKDDPIASQLHHPVVSHEYGNGLPMESGWIGTRDYSAQLVVPDSIDFVNRFEGGIEGIHSHNHDKVIEMGRMLAEAWGTFLGSPPELCGSMVMVGLPGCLGVESDDDALRVRTMLRKDFMIEVPIYYNSRRVEAQEIAKDKNGDAVTGYVRISHQVYNVREDYEKLKDAVNKLVAEGFTSCKLRPSGKKMVAPDCLEAICQSLLSSAGFLLDREGQRAVRLFPLELSTGFPLLSGLGSYCTRKGGSSAMGLNHLLLVTCLWTLSYAVLLHASPDGVLRIDLNRKRLDKKTLAGAKVARQQSHHLRVDSLGDDIVPLDNFLDTQYFGEIGIGTPPQNFTVIFDTGSSNLWVPSTKCYFSIACYLHHRYRSKGSSSYTKNGESCTISYGSGSIAGFFSEDNVLVGDLVVKNQKFIETTSEPSITFIVGKFDGILGLGFPEISVGKAPPIWQVMKEQKLIEKDVFSFWLNRDTDAPTGGELVFGGVDPKHYKGNHTYVPVTHSGTSLIGGPTTIVAQINHAIGAEGIVSMECKQVVQDYGDMILELLIAQANPLRLCSQIGLCEFDGTHSVSNKIESVVDKEKVSSDLSCTACEMAVIWIQNQLRQNKTRGLILQYANQLCEHLPSPNGESAVDCHGISKMPNLAFTIANKTFTLTPEQYIVKLEQGGQTVCISGFMAFDLPPPRGPLWILGDVFMGAYHTVFDFGENRIGFAEAA
;
A
#
# COMPACT_ATOMS: atom_id res chain seq x y z
N MET A 1 31.09 -24.57 -38.25
CA MET A 1 32.45 -24.08 -38.54
C MET A 1 32.69 -22.87 -37.65
N ASP A 2 33.48 -23.15 -36.62
CA ASP A 2 34.37 -22.31 -35.82
C ASP A 2 33.84 -21.04 -35.15
N SER A 3 33.53 -21.13 -33.85
CA SER A 3 34.49 -20.82 -32.78
C SER A 3 33.81 -20.81 -31.40
N ALA A 4 34.10 -21.82 -30.59
CA ALA A 4 33.80 -21.86 -29.16
C ALA A 4 34.89 -21.10 -28.36
N PRO A 5 34.58 -20.50 -27.20
CA PRO A 5 35.58 -19.85 -26.36
C PRO A 5 36.39 -20.88 -25.56
N PRO A 6 37.67 -20.60 -25.23
CA PRO A 6 38.55 -21.59 -24.60
C PRO A 6 38.32 -21.68 -23.09
N ASP A 7 38.38 -22.93 -22.64
CA ASP A 7 38.38 -23.41 -21.26
C ASP A 7 39.83 -23.41 -20.75
N GLU A 8 40.14 -22.69 -19.66
CA GLU A 8 41.45 -22.78 -19.00
C GLU A 8 41.30 -23.60 -17.72
N SER A 9 41.61 -24.89 -17.86
CA SER A 9 41.81 -25.84 -16.77
C SER A 9 43.16 -25.60 -16.08
N VAL A 10 43.12 -25.46 -14.75
CA VAL A 10 44.29 -25.42 -13.87
C VAL A 10 44.79 -26.85 -13.65
N GLU A 11 45.98 -27.19 -14.15
CA GLU A 11 46.71 -28.41 -13.76
C GLU A 11 48.03 -28.05 -13.06
N ASN A 12 48.20 -28.60 -11.86
CA ASN A 12 49.43 -28.55 -11.06
C ASN A 12 50.43 -29.61 -11.54
N GLY A 13 51.69 -29.23 -11.74
CA GLY A 13 52.79 -30.16 -12.01
C GLY A 13 54.16 -29.63 -11.56
N HIS A 14 54.69 -30.24 -10.49
CA HIS A 14 56.01 -30.01 -9.90
C HIS A 14 57.17 -30.62 -10.72
N ARG A 15 58.28 -29.87 -10.91
CA ARG A 15 59.73 -30.22 -10.68
C ARG A 15 60.74 -29.71 -11.73
N ASN A 16 61.73 -28.95 -11.20
CA ASN A 16 63.18 -28.90 -11.46
C ASN A 16 63.77 -28.78 -12.88
N GLY A 17 64.63 -27.77 -13.07
CA GLY A 17 65.73 -27.80 -14.04
C GLY A 17 66.41 -26.45 -14.31
N ASN A 18 67.66 -26.30 -13.84
CA ASN A 18 68.58 -25.16 -14.05
C ASN A 18 68.86 -24.83 -15.53
N GLY A 19 69.05 -23.54 -15.85
CA GLY A 19 69.72 -23.11 -17.10
C GLY A 19 69.70 -21.60 -17.36
N ASN A 20 70.84 -20.94 -17.10
CA ASN A 20 71.13 -19.53 -17.41
C ASN A 20 70.93 -19.18 -18.91
N GLY A 21 70.32 -18.03 -19.20
CA GLY A 21 70.30 -17.44 -20.54
C GLY A 21 69.70 -16.03 -20.60
N ASN A 22 70.58 -15.03 -20.54
CA ASN A 22 70.49 -13.60 -20.89
C ASN A 22 69.12 -12.93 -21.16
N GLY A 23 68.98 -11.75 -20.55
CA GLY A 23 67.80 -10.91 -20.59
C GLY A 23 67.46 -10.33 -21.95
N ASN A 24 66.15 -10.37 -22.24
CA ASN A 24 65.40 -9.33 -22.90
C ASN A 24 64.03 -9.33 -22.21
N GLY A 25 63.79 -8.34 -21.36
CA GLY A 25 62.51 -8.19 -20.67
C GLY A 25 61.37 -8.04 -21.68
N PRO A 26 60.15 -8.53 -21.38
CA PRO A 26 59.00 -8.33 -22.25
C PRO A 26 58.75 -6.83 -22.38
N SER A 27 58.64 -6.37 -23.62
CA SER A 27 58.19 -5.01 -23.93
C SER A 27 56.83 -4.76 -23.24
N PRO A 28 56.58 -3.56 -22.69
CA PRO A 28 55.30 -3.26 -22.09
C PRO A 28 54.18 -3.46 -23.12
N PRO A 29 52.99 -3.94 -22.70
CA PRO A 29 51.87 -4.11 -23.62
C PRO A 29 51.58 -2.79 -24.34
N PRO A 30 51.23 -2.82 -25.64
CA PRO A 30 51.00 -1.60 -26.40
C PRO A 30 49.92 -0.77 -25.72
N ALA A 31 50.21 0.51 -25.47
CA ALA A 31 49.26 1.44 -24.89
C ALA A 31 47.95 1.39 -25.69
N LYS A 32 46.83 1.13 -25.01
CA LYS A 32 45.49 1.22 -25.60
C LYS A 32 45.36 2.60 -26.25
N ARG A 33 45.11 2.64 -27.57
CA ARG A 33 44.83 3.89 -28.28
C ARG A 33 43.75 4.66 -27.51
N PRO A 34 43.88 5.98 -27.30
CA PRO A 34 42.86 6.76 -26.60
C PRO A 34 41.51 6.58 -27.32
N ARG A 35 40.51 6.08 -26.58
CA ARG A 35 39.14 5.91 -27.07
C ARG A 35 38.63 7.32 -27.43
N ALA A 36 38.09 7.50 -28.62
CA ALA A 36 37.57 8.82 -29.03
C ALA A 36 36.47 9.27 -28.06
N VAL A 37 36.52 10.53 -27.62
CA VAL A 37 35.51 11.15 -26.76
C VAL A 37 34.15 11.10 -27.48
N ILE A 38 33.09 10.75 -26.75
CA ILE A 38 31.74 10.65 -27.29
C ILE A 38 31.26 12.01 -27.80
N SER A 39 30.78 12.06 -29.04
CA SER A 39 30.20 13.26 -29.64
C SER A 39 28.74 13.48 -29.23
N ALA A 40 28.24 14.71 -29.33
CA ALA A 40 26.83 15.02 -29.06
C ALA A 40 25.84 14.20 -29.93
N ALA A 41 26.21 13.86 -31.17
CA ALA A 41 25.40 12.99 -32.02
C ALA A 41 25.33 11.56 -31.49
N GLN A 42 26.45 11.03 -30.99
CA GLN A 42 26.48 9.71 -30.36
C GLN A 42 25.75 9.70 -29.02
N ILE A 43 25.83 10.76 -28.21
CA ILE A 43 25.02 10.87 -26.98
C ILE A 43 23.54 10.80 -27.33
N ARG A 44 23.07 11.56 -28.34
CA ARG A 44 21.67 11.49 -28.78
C ARG A 44 21.28 10.08 -29.18
N ALA A 45 22.09 9.40 -30.00
CA ALA A 45 21.82 8.03 -30.43
C ALA A 45 21.66 7.04 -29.25
N GLU A 46 22.43 7.21 -28.17
CA GLU A 46 22.34 6.35 -26.99
C GLU A 46 21.00 6.53 -26.24
N PHE A 47 20.31 7.66 -26.41
CA PHE A 47 19.05 7.99 -25.73
C PHE A 47 17.87 8.20 -26.70
N GLU A 48 17.98 7.78 -27.96
CA GLU A 48 16.91 7.89 -28.98
C GLU A 48 15.62 7.12 -28.62
N HIS A 49 15.71 6.17 -27.69
CA HIS A 49 14.56 5.44 -27.16
C HIS A 49 13.72 6.25 -26.15
N HIS A 50 14.18 7.43 -25.75
CA HIS A 50 13.35 8.38 -24.99
C HIS A 50 12.23 8.94 -25.89
N GLU A 51 11.06 9.22 -25.30
CA GLU A 51 9.93 9.77 -26.05
C GLU A 51 10.26 11.17 -26.60
N ALA A 52 10.14 11.33 -27.92
CA ALA A 52 10.46 12.58 -28.59
C ALA A 52 9.50 13.72 -28.18
N GLY A 53 10.06 14.91 -27.97
CA GLY A 53 9.29 16.11 -27.60
C GLY A 53 8.92 16.21 -26.13
N VAL A 54 9.23 15.21 -25.30
CA VAL A 54 9.09 15.26 -23.84
C VAL A 54 10.33 15.90 -23.22
N ALA A 55 10.15 16.97 -22.45
CA ALA A 55 11.23 17.55 -21.65
C ALA A 55 11.43 16.72 -20.38
N ARG A 56 12.34 15.74 -20.44
CA ARG A 56 12.64 14.81 -19.34
C ARG A 56 13.63 15.44 -18.35
N ILE A 57 13.11 16.18 -17.37
CA ILE A 57 13.90 16.96 -16.38
C ILE A 57 13.89 16.27 -15.00
N ASN A 58 13.65 14.95 -14.98
CA ASN A 58 13.51 14.15 -13.75
C ASN A 58 14.38 12.89 -13.73
N ASN A 59 15.63 12.98 -14.22
CA ASN A 59 16.56 11.86 -14.18
C ASN A 59 16.71 11.28 -12.76
N GLY A 60 16.65 12.11 -11.72
CA GLY A 60 16.83 11.67 -10.34
C GLY A 60 15.82 10.63 -9.84
N SER A 61 14.59 10.56 -10.38
CA SER A 61 13.60 9.58 -9.91
C SER A 61 13.88 8.15 -10.37
N PHE A 62 14.11 7.96 -11.67
CA PHE A 62 14.12 6.63 -12.31
C PHE A 62 15.38 6.36 -13.12
N GLY A 63 16.26 7.36 -13.27
CA GLY A 63 17.48 7.30 -14.05
C GLY A 63 17.27 7.23 -15.55
N CYS A 64 18.30 6.74 -16.23
CA CYS A 64 18.36 6.50 -17.66
C CYS A 64 19.38 5.39 -17.91
N CYS A 65 19.23 4.67 -19.02
CA CYS A 65 20.16 3.62 -19.43
C CYS A 65 20.44 3.80 -20.92
N PRO A 66 21.71 3.98 -21.34
CA PRO A 66 22.06 4.19 -22.73
C PRO A 66 21.83 2.90 -23.54
N ALA A 67 21.51 3.05 -24.82
CA ALA A 67 21.19 1.94 -25.74
C ALA A 67 22.27 0.84 -25.73
N SER A 68 23.54 1.23 -25.70
CA SER A 68 24.67 0.30 -25.63
C SER A 68 24.68 -0.61 -24.39
N VAL A 69 24.19 -0.12 -23.25
CA VAL A 69 24.06 -0.88 -22.00
C VAL A 69 22.79 -1.72 -21.99
N LEU A 70 21.68 -1.22 -22.56
CA LEU A 70 20.47 -2.01 -22.79
C LEU A 70 20.75 -3.21 -23.72
N ASP A 71 21.56 -3.02 -24.75
CA ASP A 71 22.01 -4.09 -25.63
C ASP A 71 22.87 -5.12 -24.88
N ALA A 72 23.72 -4.67 -23.95
CA ALA A 72 24.47 -5.56 -23.07
C ALA A 72 23.57 -6.37 -22.14
N GLN A 73 22.54 -5.73 -21.59
CA GLN A 73 21.55 -6.38 -20.74
C GLN A 73 20.81 -7.48 -21.52
N ALA A 74 20.35 -7.16 -22.72
CA ALA A 74 19.67 -8.11 -23.60
C ALA A 74 20.58 -9.31 -23.98
N ARG A 75 21.89 -9.10 -24.12
CA ARG A 75 22.85 -10.21 -24.30
C ARG A 75 22.89 -11.12 -23.08
N TRP A 76 22.98 -10.57 -21.87
CA TRP A 76 22.96 -11.37 -20.64
C TRP A 76 21.67 -12.16 -20.45
N GLN A 77 20.51 -11.56 -20.76
CA GLN A 77 19.22 -12.26 -20.72
C GLN A 77 19.18 -13.45 -21.69
N ARG A 78 19.75 -13.30 -22.89
CA ARG A 78 19.87 -14.41 -23.86
C ARG A 78 20.84 -15.49 -23.38
N VAL A 79 21.98 -15.11 -22.80
CA VAL A 79 22.94 -16.07 -22.21
C VAL A 79 22.24 -16.89 -21.14
N PHE A 80 21.51 -16.24 -20.22
CA PHE A 80 20.73 -16.93 -19.20
C PHE A 80 19.75 -17.96 -19.79
N ILE A 81 18.93 -17.58 -20.76
CA ILE A 81 17.90 -18.49 -21.32
C ILE A 81 18.52 -19.57 -22.23
N SER A 82 19.69 -19.33 -22.82
CA SER A 82 20.35 -20.28 -23.71
C SER A 82 20.82 -21.56 -22.99
N GLN A 83 21.29 -21.42 -21.75
CA GLN A 83 21.64 -22.54 -20.87
C GLN A 83 21.56 -22.11 -19.39
N PRO A 84 20.38 -22.20 -18.75
CA PRO A 84 20.18 -21.72 -17.39
C PRO A 84 21.11 -22.33 -16.34
N ASP A 85 21.43 -23.62 -16.48
CA ASP A 85 22.27 -24.36 -15.52
C ASP A 85 23.71 -23.80 -15.47
N ASP A 86 24.39 -23.74 -16.62
CA ASP A 86 25.72 -23.12 -16.72
C ASP A 86 25.70 -21.64 -16.36
N PHE A 87 24.61 -20.93 -16.67
CA PHE A 87 24.49 -19.54 -16.28
C PHE A 87 24.57 -19.38 -14.76
N TYR A 88 23.77 -20.12 -13.98
CA TYR A 88 23.78 -20.00 -12.52
C TYR A 88 25.06 -20.55 -11.89
N PHE A 89 25.55 -21.71 -12.33
CA PHE A 89 26.68 -22.38 -11.69
C PHE A 89 28.05 -21.86 -12.13
N HIS A 90 28.16 -21.17 -13.28
CA HIS A 90 29.44 -20.64 -13.76
C HIS A 90 29.40 -19.15 -14.13
N SER A 91 28.48 -18.74 -15.01
CA SER A 91 28.53 -17.40 -15.60
C SER A 91 28.15 -16.29 -14.62
N LEU A 92 27.14 -16.51 -13.79
CA LEU A 92 26.56 -15.55 -12.86
C LEU A 92 27.60 -15.14 -11.79
N GLN A 93 28.20 -16.10 -11.11
CA GLN A 93 29.17 -15.83 -10.04
C GLN A 93 30.38 -15.02 -10.55
N ARG A 94 30.94 -15.40 -11.72
CA ARG A 94 32.05 -14.67 -12.36
C ARG A 94 31.64 -13.27 -12.80
N GLY A 95 30.43 -13.12 -13.34
CA GLY A 95 29.89 -11.84 -13.78
C GLY A 95 29.61 -10.87 -12.63
N LEU A 96 29.05 -11.37 -11.52
CA LEU A 96 28.82 -10.58 -10.31
C LEU A 96 30.13 -10.18 -9.64
N LEU A 97 31.14 -11.06 -9.59
CA LEU A 97 32.47 -10.70 -9.09
C LEU A 97 33.09 -9.56 -9.89
N ARG A 98 33.02 -9.61 -11.22
CA ARG A 98 33.50 -8.52 -12.10
C ARG A 98 32.76 -7.21 -11.81
N SER A 99 31.44 -7.27 -11.65
CA SER A 99 30.61 -6.10 -11.36
C SER A 99 30.90 -5.51 -9.98
N ARG A 100 31.10 -6.35 -8.96
CA ARG A 100 31.53 -5.93 -7.62
C ARG A 100 32.91 -5.29 -7.62
N ALA A 101 33.87 -5.85 -8.36
CA ALA A 101 35.21 -5.30 -8.49
C ALA A 101 35.19 -3.92 -9.18
N ALA A 102 34.36 -3.78 -10.21
CA ALA A 102 34.10 -2.51 -10.88
C ALA A 102 33.54 -1.45 -9.91
N VAL A 103 32.54 -1.80 -9.11
CA VAL A 103 32.00 -0.90 -8.08
C VAL A 103 33.02 -0.58 -7.00
N ALA A 104 33.78 -1.57 -6.52
CA ALA A 104 34.80 -1.37 -5.50
C ALA A 104 35.86 -0.35 -5.94
N ALA A 105 36.32 -0.44 -7.18
CA ALA A 105 37.23 0.55 -7.76
C ALA A 105 36.57 1.93 -7.91
N LEU A 106 35.31 1.98 -8.33
CA LEU A 106 34.57 3.22 -8.55
C LEU A 106 34.37 4.03 -7.26
N VAL A 107 34.18 3.35 -6.11
CA VAL A 107 33.88 4.01 -4.82
C VAL A 107 35.06 4.04 -3.86
N ASN A 108 36.25 3.63 -4.32
CA ASN A 108 37.46 3.46 -3.53
C ASN A 108 37.30 2.52 -2.31
N ALA A 109 36.58 1.40 -2.47
CA ALA A 109 36.50 0.39 -1.42
C ALA A 109 37.85 -0.34 -1.23
N GLY A 110 38.14 -0.79 -0.01
CA GLY A 110 39.42 -1.42 0.30
C GLY A 110 39.58 -2.84 -0.26
N ASP A 111 38.47 -3.55 -0.43
CA ASP A 111 38.42 -4.93 -0.93
C ASP A 111 37.07 -5.16 -1.65
N VAL A 112 37.05 -6.06 -2.64
CA VAL A 112 35.82 -6.45 -3.35
C VAL A 112 34.81 -7.15 -2.43
N SER A 113 35.26 -7.76 -1.33
CA SER A 113 34.40 -8.34 -0.29
C SER A 113 33.61 -7.30 0.50
N GLU A 114 33.98 -6.02 0.41
CA GLU A 114 33.23 -4.94 1.07
C GLU A 114 31.99 -4.52 0.29
N VAL A 115 31.84 -4.96 -0.96
CA VAL A 115 30.77 -4.54 -1.86
C VAL A 115 29.80 -5.69 -2.12
N SER A 116 28.55 -5.50 -1.71
CA SER A 116 27.42 -6.38 -2.04
C SER A 116 26.53 -5.71 -3.09
N LEU A 117 26.17 -6.43 -4.16
CA LEU A 117 25.19 -5.93 -5.14
C LEU A 117 23.78 -6.29 -4.67
N VAL A 118 22.89 -5.31 -4.64
CA VAL A 118 21.49 -5.46 -4.22
C VAL A 118 20.58 -4.77 -5.22
N ASP A 119 19.27 -4.98 -5.12
CA ASP A 119 18.34 -4.49 -6.15
C ASP A 119 18.16 -2.98 -6.14
N ASN A 120 18.18 -2.39 -4.95
CA ASN A 120 18.01 -0.96 -4.75
C ASN A 120 18.41 -0.57 -3.32
N ALA A 121 18.54 0.74 -3.08
CA ALA A 121 18.86 1.30 -1.76
C ALA A 121 17.86 0.91 -0.65
N THR A 122 16.61 0.61 -1.00
CA THR A 122 15.61 0.14 -0.01
C THR A 122 15.98 -1.25 0.53
N THR A 123 16.47 -2.14 -0.33
CA THR A 123 16.98 -3.46 0.07
C THR A 123 18.21 -3.32 0.98
N ALA A 124 19.14 -2.42 0.64
CA ALA A 124 20.30 -2.11 1.49
C ALA A 124 19.88 -1.56 2.87
N ALA A 125 18.91 -0.65 2.91
CA ALA A 125 18.36 -0.14 4.16
C ALA A 125 17.70 -1.26 4.99
N ALA A 126 16.97 -2.18 4.35
CA ALA A 126 16.36 -3.31 5.04
C ALA A 126 17.41 -4.22 5.70
N ILE A 127 18.52 -4.53 5.02
CA ILE A 127 19.65 -5.32 5.57
C ILE A 127 20.17 -4.68 6.87
N VAL A 128 20.50 -3.40 6.82
CA VAL A 128 21.08 -2.67 7.97
C VAL A 128 20.08 -2.54 9.11
N LEU A 129 18.81 -2.23 8.80
CA LEU A 129 17.77 -2.00 9.80
C LEU A 129 17.28 -3.29 10.47
N GLN A 130 17.27 -4.42 9.76
CA GLN A 130 16.97 -5.72 10.36
C GLN A 130 18.05 -6.14 11.35
N HIS A 131 19.33 -5.93 11.01
CA HIS A 131 20.43 -6.17 11.95
C HIS A 131 20.28 -5.32 13.23
N ALA A 132 19.95 -4.03 13.08
CA ALA A 132 19.69 -3.16 14.23
C ALA A 132 18.50 -3.68 15.06
N ALA A 133 17.41 -4.10 14.41
CA ALA A 133 16.23 -4.65 15.09
C ALA A 133 16.54 -5.95 15.85
N TRP A 134 17.30 -6.88 15.28
CA TRP A 134 17.75 -8.08 16.00
C TRP A 134 18.63 -7.75 17.19
N SER A 135 19.49 -6.74 17.08
CA SER A 135 20.32 -6.28 18.21
C SER A 135 19.46 -5.79 19.38
N PHE A 136 18.31 -5.16 19.13
CA PHE A 136 17.33 -4.83 20.18
C PHE A 136 16.61 -6.08 20.70
N ALA A 137 16.15 -6.97 19.81
CA ALA A 137 15.41 -8.16 20.18
C ALA A 137 16.22 -9.14 21.05
N GLU A 138 17.52 -9.26 20.78
CA GLU A 138 18.47 -10.10 21.52
C GLU A 138 19.00 -9.43 22.79
N GLY A 139 18.58 -8.19 23.10
CA GLY A 139 19.03 -7.44 24.27
C GLY A 139 20.46 -6.90 24.19
N ARG A 140 21.11 -6.94 23.01
CA ARG A 140 22.42 -6.29 22.77
C ARG A 140 22.29 -4.77 22.82
N PHE A 141 21.17 -4.22 22.35
CA PHE A 141 20.78 -2.82 22.52
C PHE A 141 19.71 -2.71 23.61
N ALA A 142 19.78 -1.65 24.41
CA ALA A 142 18.83 -1.42 25.49
C ALA A 142 17.56 -0.79 24.93
N ARG A 143 16.39 -1.24 25.42
CA ARG A 143 15.12 -0.61 25.06
C ARG A 143 15.15 0.89 25.39
N GLY A 144 14.72 1.70 24.44
CA GLY A 144 14.77 3.16 24.54
C GLY A 144 16.05 3.79 23.98
N ASP A 145 17.10 3.02 23.67
CA ASP A 145 18.25 3.51 22.91
C ASP A 145 17.78 4.13 21.57
N ALA A 146 18.53 5.12 21.08
CA ALA A 146 18.06 5.99 20.01
C ALA A 146 18.58 5.56 18.63
N VAL A 147 17.74 5.77 17.62
CA VAL A 147 18.13 5.78 16.20
C VAL A 147 17.80 7.16 15.63
N LEU A 148 18.80 7.79 15.02
CA LEU A 148 18.70 9.13 14.44
C LEU A 148 18.49 9.01 12.93
N MET A 149 17.59 9.81 12.36
CA MET A 149 17.43 9.94 10.90
C MET A 149 17.16 11.37 10.49
N LEU A 150 17.52 11.76 9.26
CA LEU A 150 17.11 13.05 8.74
C LEU A 150 15.60 13.07 8.52
N HIS A 151 14.94 14.21 8.81
CA HIS A 151 13.50 14.30 8.54
C HIS A 151 13.18 14.32 7.02
N TYR A 152 14.16 14.55 6.14
CA TYR A 152 14.03 14.38 4.69
C TYR A 152 14.40 12.98 4.20
N ALA A 153 14.71 12.05 5.12
CA ALA A 153 14.95 10.65 4.77
C ALA A 153 13.83 10.12 3.90
N TYR A 154 14.21 9.33 2.90
CA TYR A 154 13.28 8.82 1.92
C TYR A 154 12.13 8.05 2.59
N GLY A 155 10.91 8.23 2.09
CA GLY A 155 9.70 7.72 2.74
C GLY A 155 9.72 6.20 2.98
N ALA A 156 10.35 5.42 2.10
CA ALA A 156 10.52 3.99 2.32
C ALA A 156 11.48 3.69 3.48
N VAL A 157 12.61 4.39 3.59
CA VAL A 157 13.58 4.23 4.68
C VAL A 157 12.97 4.63 6.02
N LYS A 158 12.23 5.74 6.08
CA LYS A 158 11.47 6.12 7.28
C LYS A 158 10.51 5.02 7.73
N LYS A 159 9.73 4.48 6.79
CA LYS A 159 8.80 3.38 7.06
C LYS A 159 9.54 2.12 7.53
N SER A 160 10.68 1.79 6.93
CA SER A 160 11.51 0.65 7.36
C SER A 160 12.07 0.83 8.76
N ILE A 161 12.52 2.04 9.14
CA ILE A 161 12.97 2.35 10.51
C ILE A 161 11.84 2.11 11.52
N HIS A 162 10.62 2.56 11.20
CA HIS A 162 9.47 2.32 12.07
C HIS A 162 9.08 0.84 12.12
N ALA A 163 9.07 0.15 10.97
CA ALA A 163 8.67 -1.25 10.87
C ALA A 163 9.62 -2.20 11.61
N TYR A 164 10.92 -1.98 11.51
CA TYR A 164 11.94 -2.85 12.10
C TYR A 164 12.39 -2.36 13.47
N VAL A 165 12.89 -1.13 13.55
CA VAL A 165 13.69 -0.68 14.70
C VAL A 165 12.81 -0.06 15.80
N ALA A 166 11.85 0.79 15.45
CA ALA A 166 10.92 1.35 16.44
C ALA A 166 10.08 0.25 17.12
N ARG A 167 9.61 -0.73 16.32
CA ARG A 167 8.89 -1.90 16.82
C ARG A 167 9.73 -2.76 17.76
N ALA A 168 11.04 -2.86 17.54
CA ALA A 168 11.97 -3.56 18.41
C ALA A 168 12.30 -2.79 19.71
N GLY A 169 11.77 -1.57 19.89
CA GLY A 169 11.87 -0.80 21.13
C GLY A 169 12.86 0.37 21.10
N ALA A 170 13.34 0.77 19.92
CA ALA A 170 14.19 1.96 19.77
C ALA A 170 13.39 3.27 19.85
N THR A 171 14.03 4.33 20.35
CA THR A 171 13.51 5.70 20.23
C THR A 171 13.99 6.31 18.91
N VAL A 172 13.07 6.63 18.00
CA VAL A 172 13.43 7.27 16.72
C VAL A 172 13.44 8.79 16.89
N VAL A 173 14.54 9.44 16.48
CA VAL A 173 14.70 10.89 16.51
C VAL A 173 14.90 11.39 15.08
N GLU A 174 14.06 12.33 14.65
CA GLU A 174 14.22 13.00 13.36
C GLU A 174 15.01 14.30 13.51
N VAL A 175 15.97 14.53 12.62
CA VAL A 175 16.70 15.79 12.50
C VAL A 175 15.87 16.77 11.65
N PRO A 176 15.31 17.85 12.21
CA PRO A 176 14.59 18.86 11.44
C PRO A 176 15.62 19.69 10.65
N LEU A 177 15.60 19.61 9.33
CA LEU A 177 16.46 20.43 8.47
C LEU A 177 15.65 21.60 7.91
N PRO A 178 16.21 22.81 7.92
CA PRO A 178 15.54 23.97 7.34
C PRO A 178 15.41 23.80 5.82
N PHE A 179 14.37 24.38 5.25
CA PHE A 179 14.29 24.56 3.79
C PHE A 179 13.49 25.82 3.46
N PRO A 180 13.98 26.72 2.58
CA PRO A 180 15.26 26.70 1.86
C PRO A 180 16.49 26.61 2.78
N VAL A 181 17.55 25.93 2.31
CA VAL A 181 18.80 25.76 3.07
C VAL A 181 19.71 26.95 2.80
N ALA A 182 20.28 27.55 3.86
CA ALA A 182 21.19 28.68 3.73
C ALA A 182 22.66 28.25 3.59
N SER A 183 23.10 27.21 4.29
CA SER A 183 24.49 26.74 4.31
C SER A 183 24.62 25.32 4.87
N ALA A 184 25.79 24.70 4.67
CA ALA A 184 26.15 23.43 5.32
C ALA A 184 26.14 23.54 6.84
N ASP A 185 26.60 24.68 7.39
CA ASP A 185 26.63 24.92 8.84
C ASP A 185 25.24 24.88 9.47
N ALA A 186 24.20 25.34 8.76
CA ALA A 186 22.82 25.26 9.23
C ALA A 186 22.36 23.80 9.39
N ILE A 187 22.73 22.93 8.44
CA ILE A 187 22.46 21.48 8.52
C ILE A 187 23.20 20.87 9.72
N ILE A 188 24.48 21.20 9.87
CA ILE A 188 25.33 20.70 10.95
C ILE A 188 24.79 21.13 12.33
N ALA A 189 24.33 22.38 12.47
CA ALA A 189 23.77 22.90 13.71
C ALA A 189 22.52 22.13 14.13
N GLU A 190 21.57 21.91 13.21
CA GLU A 190 20.36 21.13 13.49
C GLU A 190 20.68 19.66 13.79
N PHE A 191 21.65 19.08 13.08
CA PHE A 191 22.11 17.72 13.35
C PHE A 191 22.67 17.59 14.77
N ARG A 192 23.52 18.52 15.22
CA ARG A 192 24.04 18.53 16.60
C ARG A 192 22.93 18.70 17.63
N ALA A 193 21.96 19.59 17.38
CA ALA A 193 20.82 19.80 18.27
C ALA A 193 19.97 18.52 18.42
N ALA A 194 19.62 17.88 17.31
CA ALA A 194 18.87 16.63 17.32
C ALA A 194 19.65 15.47 17.94
N LEU A 195 20.97 15.42 17.74
CA LEU A 195 21.83 14.41 18.36
C LEU A 195 21.89 14.58 19.89
N ALA A 196 21.94 15.82 20.40
CA ALA A 196 21.83 16.08 21.83
C ALA A 196 20.47 15.62 22.40
N VAL A 197 19.38 15.83 21.66
CA VAL A 197 18.04 15.30 22.01
C VAL A 197 18.03 13.77 22.01
N ALA A 198 18.68 13.13 21.04
CA ALA A 198 18.77 11.67 20.97
C ALA A 198 19.52 11.05 22.16
N LYS A 199 20.52 11.76 22.69
CA LYS A 199 21.32 11.36 23.86
C LYS A 199 20.68 11.74 25.20
N ALA A 200 19.64 12.59 25.20
CA ALA A 200 19.01 13.06 26.44
C ALA A 200 18.50 11.90 27.31
N GLY A 201 18.70 12.00 28.62
CA GLY A 201 18.35 10.94 29.58
C GLY A 201 19.35 9.77 29.62
N GLY A 202 20.56 9.93 29.07
CA GLY A 202 21.61 8.91 29.09
C GLY A 202 21.47 7.83 28.01
N ARG A 203 20.60 8.04 27.01
CA ARG A 203 20.39 7.11 25.89
C ARG A 203 21.64 7.03 25.01
N LYS A 204 21.96 5.82 24.53
CA LYS A 204 22.97 5.63 23.48
C LYS A 204 22.34 5.75 22.10
N VAL A 205 23.05 6.35 21.16
CA VAL A 205 22.62 6.41 19.76
C VAL A 205 23.24 5.24 19.01
N ARG A 206 22.43 4.26 18.63
CA ARG A 206 22.89 2.99 18.04
C ARG A 206 23.11 3.06 16.54
N LEU A 207 22.32 3.90 15.87
CA LEU A 207 22.39 4.06 14.42
C LEU A 207 22.01 5.48 14.04
N ALA A 208 22.79 6.11 13.16
CA ALA A 208 22.41 7.32 12.44
C ALA A 208 22.22 6.99 10.95
N VAL A 209 21.05 7.31 10.41
CA VAL A 209 20.71 7.12 8.99
C VAL A 209 20.69 8.49 8.32
N ILE A 210 21.61 8.72 7.39
CA ILE A 210 21.90 10.03 6.82
C ILE A 210 21.83 9.95 5.29
N ASP A 211 20.98 10.74 4.65
CA ASP A 211 21.00 10.88 3.20
C ASP A 211 22.27 11.61 2.76
N HIS A 212 22.96 11.16 1.71
CA HIS A 212 24.05 11.94 1.12
C HIS A 212 23.54 13.00 0.13
N ILE A 213 22.49 12.66 -0.62
CA ILE A 213 21.68 13.63 -1.36
C ILE A 213 20.22 13.32 -1.06
N THR A 214 19.52 14.23 -0.40
CA THR A 214 18.10 14.07 -0.07
C THR A 214 17.25 14.03 -1.33
N SER A 215 16.12 13.31 -1.31
CA SER A 215 15.27 13.20 -2.50
C SER A 215 14.43 14.46 -2.73
N MET A 216 13.63 14.86 -1.74
CA MET A 216 12.73 16.02 -1.80
C MET A 216 12.70 16.70 -0.43
N PRO A 217 13.18 17.96 -0.31
CA PRO A 217 13.91 18.72 -1.32
C PRO A 217 15.26 18.06 -1.65
N SER A 218 15.87 18.41 -2.78
CA SER A 218 17.18 17.93 -3.19
C SER A 218 18.29 18.79 -2.61
N VAL A 219 19.08 18.24 -1.69
CA VAL A 219 20.19 18.91 -1.03
C VAL A 219 21.33 17.91 -0.86
N VAL A 220 22.56 18.30 -1.21
CA VAL A 220 23.78 17.56 -0.89
C VAL A 220 24.11 17.80 0.58
N ILE A 221 24.16 16.72 1.36
CA ILE A 221 24.41 16.76 2.80
C ILE A 221 25.93 16.62 3.05
N PRO A 222 26.52 17.38 3.99
CA PRO A 222 27.95 17.27 4.35
C PRO A 222 28.23 15.99 5.15
N VAL A 223 28.12 14.83 4.50
CA VAL A 223 28.13 13.52 5.18
C VAL A 223 29.45 13.22 5.87
N LYS A 224 30.58 13.70 5.35
CA LYS A 224 31.90 13.50 5.96
C LYS A 224 31.96 14.16 7.34
N GLU A 225 31.50 15.40 7.42
CA GLU A 225 31.40 16.18 8.64
C GLU A 225 30.41 15.52 9.61
N LEU A 226 29.22 15.12 9.14
CA LEU A 226 28.23 14.47 10.00
C LEU A 226 28.72 13.11 10.52
N VAL A 227 29.45 12.32 9.73
CA VAL A 227 30.09 11.08 10.19
C VAL A 227 31.14 11.38 11.26
N SER A 228 32.00 12.39 11.08
CA SER A 228 32.97 12.81 12.11
C SER A 228 32.27 13.16 13.42
N ILE A 229 31.18 13.94 13.35
CA ILE A 229 30.36 14.31 14.50
C ILE A 229 29.78 13.07 15.18
N CYS A 230 29.24 12.13 14.41
CA CYS A 230 28.75 10.87 14.97
C CYS A 230 29.84 10.10 15.73
N ARG A 231 31.08 10.07 15.24
CA ARG A 231 32.20 9.41 15.94
C ARG A 231 32.57 10.15 17.21
N GLU A 232 32.74 11.47 17.16
CA GLU A 232 33.04 12.33 18.31
C GLU A 232 32.00 12.17 19.42
N GLU A 233 30.74 12.03 19.04
CA GLU A 233 29.60 11.95 19.96
C GLU A 233 29.26 10.53 20.41
N GLY A 234 30.02 9.52 19.97
CA GLY A 234 29.83 8.13 20.38
C GLY A 234 28.58 7.45 19.81
N VAL A 235 28.23 7.75 18.56
CA VAL A 235 27.22 7.00 17.80
C VAL A 235 27.84 5.68 17.34
N ASP A 236 27.18 4.55 17.66
CA ASP A 236 27.75 3.22 17.41
C ASP A 236 27.95 2.95 15.90
N LYS A 237 26.93 3.23 15.08
CA LYS A 237 26.96 3.01 13.63
C LYS A 237 26.33 4.15 12.83
N VAL A 238 26.86 4.39 11.63
CA VAL A 238 26.39 5.37 10.66
C VAL A 238 26.12 4.69 9.33
N PHE A 239 24.88 4.82 8.86
CA PHE A 239 24.44 4.36 7.56
C PHE A 239 24.15 5.56 6.65
N ILE A 240 24.83 5.62 5.53
CA ILE A 240 24.59 6.63 4.50
C ILE A 240 23.64 6.07 3.43
N ASP A 241 22.42 6.62 3.38
CA ASP A 241 21.53 6.45 2.23
C ASP A 241 21.96 7.41 1.13
N ALA A 242 22.80 6.92 0.23
CA ALA A 242 23.29 7.65 -0.91
C ALA A 242 22.57 7.23 -2.19
N ALA A 243 21.27 6.90 -2.13
CA ALA A 243 20.47 6.49 -3.28
C ALA A 243 20.63 7.38 -4.52
N HIS A 244 20.91 8.68 -4.35
CA HIS A 244 21.08 9.65 -5.43
C HIS A 244 22.56 10.02 -5.71
N SER A 245 23.56 9.51 -4.99
CA SER A 245 24.92 10.10 -5.04
C SER A 245 25.81 9.59 -6.18
N ILE A 246 25.90 8.28 -6.40
CA ILE A 246 26.84 7.71 -7.38
C ILE A 246 26.52 8.21 -8.79
N GLY A 247 27.46 8.90 -9.44
CA GLY A 247 27.26 9.55 -10.74
C GLY A 247 26.71 10.98 -10.69
N GLN A 248 26.47 11.56 -9.50
CA GLN A 248 26.24 13.00 -9.32
C GLN A 248 27.36 13.72 -8.59
N VAL A 249 27.95 13.06 -7.59
CA VAL A 249 29.02 13.61 -6.74
C VAL A 249 30.13 12.59 -6.57
N PRO A 250 31.37 13.02 -6.28
CA PRO A 250 32.44 12.10 -5.92
C PRO A 250 32.05 11.23 -4.73
N VAL A 251 32.34 9.93 -4.82
CA VAL A 251 32.08 8.96 -3.74
C VAL A 251 33.37 8.24 -3.41
N ASP A 252 33.91 8.53 -2.23
CA ASP A 252 35.01 7.79 -1.63
C ASP A 252 34.55 7.26 -0.27
N VAL A 253 34.24 5.95 -0.21
CA VAL A 253 33.69 5.35 1.01
C VAL A 253 34.71 5.30 2.15
N ARG A 254 36.00 5.33 1.84
CA ARG A 254 37.08 5.35 2.83
C ARG A 254 37.26 6.73 3.44
N ASP A 255 37.19 7.78 2.61
CA ASP A 255 37.25 9.17 3.08
C ASP A 255 35.99 9.57 3.87
N ILE A 256 34.81 9.09 3.45
CA ILE A 256 33.55 9.34 4.17
C ILE A 256 33.53 8.63 5.53
N GLY A 257 34.10 7.43 5.64
CA GLY A 257 34.27 6.73 6.93
C GLY A 257 32.98 6.18 7.57
N ALA A 258 31.89 6.08 6.80
CA ALA A 258 30.64 5.49 7.26
C ALA A 258 30.77 3.96 7.45
N ASP A 259 29.94 3.38 8.34
CA ASP A 259 29.91 1.92 8.54
C ASP A 259 29.21 1.20 7.39
N PHE A 260 28.16 1.83 6.87
CA PHE A 260 27.38 1.35 5.76
C PHE A 260 27.17 2.48 4.76
N TYR A 261 27.31 2.18 3.47
CA TYR A 261 27.04 3.15 2.40
C TYR A 261 26.31 2.46 1.25
N THR A 262 25.17 3.00 0.80
CA THR A 262 24.45 2.44 -0.35
C THR A 262 24.16 3.48 -1.42
N SER A 263 24.23 3.08 -2.69
CA SER A 263 23.82 3.95 -3.79
C SER A 263 23.19 3.18 -4.94
N ASN A 264 22.21 3.78 -5.62
CA ASN A 264 21.56 3.17 -6.78
C ASN A 264 22.37 3.47 -8.04
N LEU A 265 22.93 2.43 -8.66
CA LEU A 265 23.62 2.57 -9.94
C LEU A 265 22.63 2.88 -11.08
N HIS A 266 21.37 2.47 -10.94
CA HIS A 266 20.33 2.66 -11.96
C HIS A 266 19.75 4.08 -12.06
N LYS A 267 20.14 5.01 -11.17
CA LYS A 267 19.65 6.40 -11.21
C LYS A 267 20.59 7.30 -12.02
N TRP A 268 21.81 7.44 -11.56
CA TRP A 268 22.76 8.43 -12.11
C TRP A 268 23.98 7.81 -12.77
N PHE A 269 24.15 6.49 -12.61
CA PHE A 269 25.30 5.76 -13.14
C PHE A 269 24.95 4.87 -14.34
N PHE A 270 23.87 5.21 -15.05
CA PHE A 270 23.52 4.65 -16.36
C PHE A 270 23.23 3.14 -16.39
N CYS A 271 23.07 2.47 -15.25
CA CYS A 271 22.64 1.08 -15.23
C CYS A 271 21.12 0.95 -15.45
N PRO A 272 20.64 -0.20 -15.96
CA PRO A 272 19.21 -0.50 -15.96
C PRO A 272 18.66 -0.67 -14.52
N PRO A 273 17.33 -0.57 -14.29
CA PRO A 273 16.72 -0.78 -12.98
C PRO A 273 17.10 -2.12 -12.33
N ALA A 274 16.96 -2.19 -11.00
CA ALA A 274 17.30 -3.35 -10.16
C ALA A 274 18.82 -3.59 -9.95
N VAL A 275 19.60 -2.50 -9.86
CA VAL A 275 20.97 -2.57 -9.33
C VAL A 275 21.33 -1.36 -8.46
N ALA A 276 21.90 -1.68 -7.31
CA ALA A 276 22.53 -0.82 -6.32
C ALA A 276 23.67 -1.59 -5.65
N PHE A 277 24.46 -0.91 -4.84
CA PHE A 277 25.44 -1.56 -3.97
C PHE A 277 25.22 -1.20 -2.52
N LEU A 278 25.66 -2.09 -1.62
CA LEU A 278 25.87 -1.83 -0.21
C LEU A 278 27.35 -2.08 0.10
N HIS A 279 28.02 -1.04 0.56
CA HIS A 279 29.38 -1.10 1.09
C HIS A 279 29.33 -1.33 2.60
N THR A 280 30.16 -2.24 3.09
CA THR A 280 30.41 -2.49 4.51
C THR A 280 31.88 -2.82 4.68
N ARG A 281 32.56 -2.18 5.62
CA ARG A 281 34.00 -2.41 5.84
C ARG A 281 34.27 -3.85 6.26
N LYS A 282 35.32 -4.45 5.68
CA LYS A 282 35.67 -5.87 5.89
C LYS A 282 36.12 -6.17 7.32
N ASP A 283 36.77 -5.20 7.96
CA ASP A 283 37.30 -5.30 9.32
C ASP A 283 36.24 -4.99 10.40
N ASP A 284 35.04 -4.55 9.99
CA ASP A 284 33.94 -4.35 10.92
C ASP A 284 33.32 -5.70 11.32
N PRO A 285 33.30 -6.07 12.62
CA PRO A 285 32.72 -7.34 13.06
C PRO A 285 31.24 -7.50 12.72
N ILE A 286 30.55 -6.41 12.36
CA ILE A 286 29.16 -6.46 11.90
C ILE A 286 29.01 -7.07 10.51
N ALA A 287 30.06 -7.04 9.68
CA ALA A 287 30.01 -7.51 8.29
C ALA A 287 29.65 -9.00 8.20
N SER A 288 30.07 -9.81 9.17
CA SER A 288 29.71 -11.23 9.26
C SER A 288 28.32 -11.49 9.85
N GLN A 289 27.65 -10.45 10.36
CA GLN A 289 26.33 -10.51 10.99
C GLN A 289 25.23 -9.86 10.13
N LEU A 290 25.60 -9.31 8.97
CA LEU A 290 24.65 -8.81 8.00
C LEU A 290 24.23 -9.96 7.09
N HIS A 291 22.92 -10.14 6.95
CA HIS A 291 22.34 -11.13 6.05
C HIS A 291 21.35 -10.47 5.09
N HIS A 292 21.26 -11.02 3.89
CA HIS A 292 20.26 -10.57 2.93
C HIS A 292 18.85 -10.99 3.42
N PRO A 293 17.79 -10.14 3.32
CA PRO A 293 16.47 -10.47 3.87
C PRO A 293 15.78 -11.62 3.13
N VAL A 294 16.18 -11.85 1.88
CA VAL A 294 15.82 -13.03 1.10
C VAL A 294 16.90 -14.08 1.30
N VAL A 295 16.57 -15.13 2.04
CA VAL A 295 17.44 -16.28 2.30
C VAL A 295 17.41 -17.21 1.09
N SER A 296 18.59 -17.63 0.61
CA SER A 296 18.73 -18.52 -0.54
C SER A 296 20.00 -19.37 -0.42
N HIS A 297 20.46 -19.99 -1.51
CA HIS A 297 21.51 -21.01 -1.52
C HIS A 297 22.85 -20.57 -0.89
N GLU A 298 23.17 -19.27 -0.94
CA GLU A 298 24.44 -18.72 -0.45
C GLU A 298 24.38 -18.22 1.00
N TYR A 299 23.29 -18.48 1.74
CA TYR A 299 23.14 -18.05 3.13
C TYR A 299 24.30 -18.54 4.01
N GLY A 300 24.91 -17.62 4.77
CA GLY A 300 26.04 -17.89 5.65
C GLY A 300 27.41 -17.72 4.98
N ASN A 301 27.49 -17.53 3.66
CA ASN A 301 28.75 -17.30 2.93
C ASN A 301 29.17 -15.82 2.89
N GLY A 302 28.53 -14.99 3.71
CA GLY A 302 28.75 -13.55 3.80
C GLY A 302 27.89 -12.74 2.83
N LEU A 303 27.50 -11.55 3.25
CA LEU A 303 26.55 -10.69 2.54
C LEU A 303 26.80 -10.52 1.02
N PRO A 304 28.05 -10.38 0.54
CA PRO A 304 28.29 -10.22 -0.89
C PRO A 304 28.01 -11.47 -1.73
N MET A 305 28.11 -12.66 -1.12
CA MET A 305 27.75 -13.93 -1.75
C MET A 305 26.25 -14.18 -1.63
N GLU A 306 25.69 -13.95 -0.44
CA GLU A 306 24.25 -14.05 -0.17
C GLU A 306 23.43 -13.18 -1.13
N SER A 307 23.86 -11.94 -1.36
CA SER A 307 23.16 -11.01 -2.25
C SER A 307 23.32 -11.37 -3.74
N GLY A 308 24.28 -12.25 -4.07
CA GLY A 308 24.57 -12.67 -5.44
C GLY A 308 23.64 -13.76 -5.97
N TRP A 309 22.98 -14.51 -5.08
CA TRP A 309 21.96 -15.48 -5.47
C TRP A 309 20.85 -15.50 -4.42
N ILE A 310 19.76 -14.79 -4.71
CA ILE A 310 18.59 -14.60 -3.82
C ILE A 310 17.32 -15.26 -4.39
N GLY A 311 17.50 -16.41 -5.06
CA GLY A 311 16.46 -17.09 -5.84
C GLY A 311 16.52 -16.78 -7.35
N THR A 312 15.74 -17.56 -8.12
CA THR A 312 15.71 -17.50 -9.58
C THR A 312 15.06 -16.21 -10.07
N ARG A 313 15.81 -15.36 -10.78
CA ARG A 313 15.35 -14.06 -11.32
C ARG A 313 16.29 -13.56 -12.42
N ASP A 314 15.98 -12.40 -12.98
CA ASP A 314 16.87 -11.72 -13.94
C ASP A 314 17.99 -10.94 -13.22
N TYR A 315 19.23 -11.41 -13.35
CA TYR A 315 20.43 -10.76 -12.81
C TYR A 315 21.14 -9.86 -13.82
N SER A 316 20.64 -9.73 -15.04
CA SER A 316 21.30 -9.00 -16.13
C SER A 316 21.65 -7.55 -15.76
N ALA A 317 20.80 -6.87 -14.99
CA ALA A 317 21.06 -5.50 -14.53
C ALA A 317 22.30 -5.38 -13.64
N GLN A 318 22.57 -6.40 -12.81
CA GLN A 318 23.75 -6.44 -11.95
C GLN A 318 25.01 -6.81 -12.74
N LEU A 319 24.86 -7.53 -13.86
CA LEU A 319 25.97 -8.02 -14.68
C LEU A 319 26.51 -7.00 -15.68
N VAL A 320 25.75 -5.95 -16.00
CA VAL A 320 26.13 -4.90 -16.95
C VAL A 320 26.86 -3.70 -16.33
N VAL A 321 27.16 -3.73 -15.03
CA VAL A 321 27.87 -2.63 -14.36
C VAL A 321 29.20 -2.28 -15.07
N PRO A 322 30.03 -3.25 -15.53
CA PRO A 322 31.21 -2.94 -16.33
C PRO A 322 30.89 -2.24 -17.66
N ASP A 323 29.80 -2.60 -18.34
CA ASP A 323 29.37 -1.96 -19.59
C ASP A 323 28.97 -0.49 -19.34
N SER A 324 28.33 -0.19 -18.21
CA SER A 324 28.04 1.21 -17.80
C SER A 324 29.32 2.01 -17.55
N ILE A 325 30.35 1.41 -16.93
CA ILE A 325 31.66 2.05 -16.75
C ILE A 325 32.30 2.32 -18.12
N ASP A 326 32.21 1.38 -19.05
CA ASP A 326 32.69 1.55 -20.42
C ASP A 326 31.99 2.71 -21.15
N PHE A 327 30.68 2.87 -20.94
CA PHE A 327 29.93 4.02 -21.44
C PHE A 327 30.44 5.35 -20.85
N VAL A 328 30.54 5.42 -19.52
CA VAL A 328 31.03 6.60 -18.78
C VAL A 328 32.44 7.00 -19.21
N ASN A 329 33.33 6.02 -19.42
CA ASN A 329 34.71 6.26 -19.84
C ASN A 329 34.85 6.83 -21.27
N ARG A 330 33.75 6.96 -22.03
CA ARG A 330 33.74 7.64 -23.33
C ARG A 330 33.64 9.17 -23.18
N PHE A 331 33.31 9.69 -22.01
CA PHE A 331 33.22 11.12 -21.76
C PHE A 331 34.60 11.71 -21.40
N GLU A 332 34.83 12.96 -21.76
CA GLU A 332 36.04 13.69 -21.33
C GLU A 332 36.04 13.79 -19.80
N GLY A 333 37.15 13.43 -19.15
CA GLY A 333 37.22 13.35 -17.69
C GLY A 333 36.44 12.18 -17.07
N GLY A 334 35.84 11.29 -17.87
CA GLY A 334 35.05 10.16 -17.40
C GLY A 334 33.90 10.60 -16.49
N ILE A 335 33.77 9.94 -15.34
CA ILE A 335 32.70 10.25 -14.38
C ILE A 335 32.81 11.65 -13.78
N GLU A 336 34.02 12.15 -13.51
CA GLU A 336 34.23 13.48 -12.94
C GLU A 336 33.88 14.60 -13.94
N GLY A 337 34.12 14.34 -15.23
CA GLY A 337 33.66 15.23 -16.29
C GLY A 337 32.13 15.32 -16.35
N ILE A 338 31.43 14.18 -16.19
CA ILE A 338 29.96 14.14 -16.12
C ILE A 338 29.45 14.87 -14.88
N HIS A 339 30.05 14.66 -13.71
CA HIS A 339 29.70 15.36 -12.47
C HIS A 339 29.74 16.88 -12.66
N SER A 340 30.90 17.39 -13.13
CA SER A 340 31.14 18.81 -13.31
C SER A 340 30.19 19.40 -14.36
N HIS A 341 30.05 18.74 -15.51
CA HIS A 341 29.16 19.18 -16.58
C HIS A 341 27.70 19.29 -16.12
N ASN A 342 27.17 18.23 -15.50
CA ASN A 342 25.78 18.19 -15.08
C ASN A 342 25.50 19.18 -13.95
N HIS A 343 26.43 19.35 -13.01
CA HIS A 343 26.34 20.34 -11.94
C HIS A 343 26.28 21.76 -12.50
N ASP A 344 27.26 22.15 -13.33
CA ASP A 344 27.32 23.50 -13.89
C ASP A 344 26.06 23.83 -14.70
N LYS A 345 25.59 22.85 -15.49
CA LYS A 345 24.39 23.01 -16.31
C LYS A 345 23.11 23.08 -15.50
N VAL A 346 22.93 22.24 -14.47
CA VAL A 346 21.72 22.31 -13.64
C VAL A 346 21.64 23.64 -12.89
N ILE A 347 22.78 24.18 -12.44
CA ILE A 347 22.86 25.49 -11.79
C ILE A 347 22.55 26.62 -12.78
N GLU A 348 23.11 26.57 -13.99
CA GLU A 348 22.80 27.52 -15.07
C GLU A 348 21.29 27.57 -15.33
N MET A 349 20.67 26.39 -15.53
CA MET A 349 19.24 26.28 -15.81
C MET A 349 18.39 26.70 -14.61
N GLY A 350 18.78 26.32 -13.39
CA GLY A 350 18.09 26.71 -12.18
C GLY A 350 18.06 28.23 -11.98
N ARG A 351 19.18 28.91 -12.21
CA ARG A 351 19.26 30.38 -12.15
C ARG A 351 18.39 31.05 -13.20
N MET A 352 18.40 30.52 -14.43
CA MET A 352 17.55 31.00 -15.51
C MET A 352 16.05 30.90 -15.16
N LEU A 353 15.63 29.79 -14.55
CA LEU A 353 14.25 29.61 -14.09
C LEU A 353 13.90 30.54 -12.92
N ALA A 354 14.79 30.65 -11.93
CA ALA A 354 14.60 31.54 -10.77
C ALA A 354 14.45 33.01 -11.20
N GLU A 355 15.29 33.47 -12.14
CA GLU A 355 15.21 34.82 -12.71
C GLU A 355 13.90 35.05 -13.46
N ALA A 356 13.52 34.10 -14.34
CA ALA A 356 12.28 34.18 -15.11
C ALA A 356 11.04 34.27 -14.21
N TRP A 357 11.03 33.51 -13.13
CA TRP A 357 9.91 33.41 -12.19
C TRP A 357 9.95 34.47 -11.08
N GLY A 358 11.05 35.20 -10.93
CA GLY A 358 11.22 36.15 -9.84
C GLY A 358 11.33 35.48 -8.47
N THR A 359 11.94 34.29 -8.43
CA THR A 359 12.10 33.45 -7.24
C THR A 359 13.59 33.19 -6.99
N PHE A 360 13.94 32.06 -6.37
CA PHE A 360 15.29 31.74 -5.91
C PHE A 360 15.55 30.23 -5.95
N LEU A 361 16.83 29.86 -5.83
CA LEU A 361 17.24 28.47 -5.63
C LEU A 361 16.98 28.06 -4.17
N GLY A 362 16.51 26.83 -3.94
CA GLY A 362 16.23 26.31 -2.61
C GLY A 362 17.47 26.01 -1.76
N SER A 363 18.65 26.03 -2.36
CA SER A 363 19.95 25.83 -1.70
C SER A 363 21.07 26.53 -2.50
N PRO A 364 22.19 26.88 -1.84
CA PRO A 364 23.41 27.33 -2.53
C PRO A 364 23.92 26.30 -3.54
N PRO A 365 24.61 26.75 -4.62
CA PRO A 365 25.15 25.85 -5.64
C PRO A 365 26.01 24.72 -5.07
N GLU A 366 26.87 25.00 -4.10
CA GLU A 366 27.76 24.01 -3.46
C GLU A 366 27.02 22.88 -2.72
N LEU A 367 25.73 23.07 -2.41
CA LEU A 367 24.85 22.03 -1.84
C LEU A 367 23.95 21.37 -2.89
N CYS A 368 24.29 21.51 -4.18
CA CYS A 368 23.57 20.91 -5.30
C CYS A 368 24.46 19.88 -6.01
N GLY A 369 23.88 18.73 -6.37
CA GLY A 369 24.52 17.76 -7.26
C GLY A 369 24.22 18.11 -8.72
N SER A 370 23.72 17.14 -9.47
CA SER A 370 23.09 17.33 -10.79
C SER A 370 21.58 17.62 -10.69
N MET A 371 21.13 18.03 -9.50
CA MET A 371 19.75 18.41 -9.19
C MET A 371 19.72 19.70 -8.39
N VAL A 372 18.73 20.56 -8.64
CA VAL A 372 18.48 21.77 -7.84
C VAL A 372 16.98 22.00 -7.62
N MET A 373 16.65 22.60 -6.49
CA MET A 373 15.31 23.08 -6.18
C MET A 373 15.16 24.53 -6.64
N VAL A 374 14.08 24.86 -7.36
CA VAL A 374 13.76 26.24 -7.77
C VAL A 374 12.37 26.59 -7.25
N GLY A 375 12.24 27.73 -6.58
CA GLY A 375 10.95 28.23 -6.11
C GLY A 375 9.99 28.50 -7.28
N LEU A 376 8.75 28.04 -7.17
CA LEU A 376 7.68 28.42 -8.10
C LEU A 376 7.10 29.80 -7.72
N PRO A 377 6.56 30.56 -8.68
CA PRO A 377 5.83 31.80 -8.38
C PRO A 377 4.74 31.58 -7.32
N GLY A 378 4.71 32.41 -6.27
CA GLY A 378 3.81 32.22 -5.14
C GLY A 378 2.33 32.28 -5.53
N CYS A 379 2.01 33.09 -6.53
CA CYS A 379 0.66 33.21 -7.12
C CYS A 379 0.08 31.90 -7.69
N LEU A 380 0.90 30.87 -7.97
CA LEU A 380 0.40 29.55 -8.37
C LEU A 380 -0.31 28.82 -7.21
N GLY A 381 -0.07 29.22 -5.96
CA GLY A 381 -0.80 28.76 -4.78
C GLY A 381 -0.68 27.26 -4.52
N VAL A 382 0.54 26.70 -4.48
CA VAL A 382 0.75 25.27 -4.15
C VAL A 382 0.70 25.10 -2.62
N GLU A 383 -0.42 24.63 -2.09
CA GLU A 383 -0.70 24.61 -0.65
C GLU A 383 -0.76 23.20 -0.04
N SER A 384 -0.56 22.17 -0.86
CA SER A 384 -0.62 20.78 -0.43
C SER A 384 0.17 19.86 -1.35
N ASP A 385 0.47 18.65 -0.87
CA ASP A 385 1.05 17.59 -1.71
C ASP A 385 0.11 17.19 -2.88
N ASP A 386 -1.21 17.30 -2.69
CA ASP A 386 -2.19 17.07 -3.76
C ASP A 386 -2.08 18.14 -4.85
N ASP A 387 -1.96 19.42 -4.47
CA ASP A 387 -1.77 20.51 -5.42
C ASP A 387 -0.44 20.33 -6.18
N ALA A 388 0.64 19.98 -5.48
CA ALA A 388 1.94 19.68 -6.11
C ALA A 388 1.83 18.51 -7.12
N LEU A 389 1.13 17.43 -6.76
CA LEU A 389 0.90 16.29 -7.66
C LEU A 389 0.04 16.65 -8.87
N ARG A 390 -0.97 17.50 -8.69
CA ARG A 390 -1.81 18.01 -9.79
C ARG A 390 -1.02 18.88 -10.75
N VAL A 391 -0.24 19.83 -10.24
CA VAL A 391 0.65 20.68 -11.06
C VAL A 391 1.65 19.83 -11.83
N ARG A 392 2.29 18.86 -11.16
CA ARG A 392 3.16 17.86 -11.80
C ARG A 392 2.45 17.12 -12.94
N THR A 393 1.21 16.68 -12.70
CA THR A 393 0.42 15.91 -13.67
C THR A 393 0.04 16.77 -14.88
N MET A 394 -0.33 18.03 -14.65
CA MET A 394 -0.66 19.02 -15.68
C MET A 394 0.56 19.33 -16.55
N LEU A 395 1.72 19.64 -15.94
CA LEU A 395 2.97 19.86 -16.69
C LEU A 395 3.33 18.67 -17.57
N ARG A 396 3.13 17.44 -17.09
CA ARG A 396 3.37 16.23 -17.90
C ARG A 396 2.36 16.09 -19.04
N LYS A 397 1.06 16.19 -18.76
CA LYS A 397 0.01 15.90 -19.76
C LYS A 397 -0.17 17.00 -20.79
N ASP A 398 -0.14 18.25 -20.35
CA ASP A 398 -0.57 19.38 -21.17
C ASP A 398 0.63 20.10 -21.80
N PHE A 399 1.81 19.95 -21.21
CA PHE A 399 3.05 20.59 -21.67
C PHE A 399 4.15 19.59 -22.04
N MET A 400 3.94 18.28 -21.83
CA MET A 400 4.96 17.25 -22.10
C MET A 400 6.27 17.57 -21.38
N ILE A 401 6.19 17.91 -20.09
CA ILE A 401 7.32 18.18 -19.20
C ILE A 401 7.27 17.24 -18.00
N GLU A 402 8.34 16.47 -17.80
CA GLU A 402 8.48 15.60 -16.64
C GLU A 402 9.36 16.26 -15.58
N VAL A 403 8.72 16.84 -14.56
CA VAL A 403 9.40 17.49 -13.43
C VAL A 403 8.64 17.23 -12.11
N PRO A 404 9.31 16.84 -11.01
CA PRO A 404 8.70 16.76 -9.69
C PRO A 404 8.41 18.14 -9.11
N ILE A 405 7.28 18.24 -8.42
CA ILE A 405 6.91 19.41 -7.63
C ILE A 405 6.95 19.00 -6.15
N TYR A 406 7.64 19.81 -5.34
CA TYR A 406 7.72 19.69 -3.90
C TYR A 406 6.85 20.75 -3.26
N TYR A 407 6.02 20.35 -2.29
CA TYR A 407 5.34 21.27 -1.39
C TYR A 407 6.09 21.30 -0.05
N ASN A 408 6.52 22.48 0.36
CA ASN A 408 7.12 22.65 1.68
C ASN A 408 6.02 22.76 2.74
N SER A 409 5.65 21.62 3.34
CA SER A 409 4.57 21.53 4.32
C SER A 409 4.92 22.06 5.72
N ARG A 410 6.22 22.20 6.03
CA ARG A 410 6.65 22.67 7.36
C ARG A 410 6.79 24.19 7.37
N ARG A 411 5.86 24.83 8.07
CA ARG A 411 6.10 26.12 8.72
C ARG A 411 6.95 25.83 9.96
N VAL A 412 8.28 25.81 9.82
CA VAL A 412 9.12 25.82 11.03
C VAL A 412 8.78 27.13 11.74
N GLU A 413 8.26 27.07 12.96
CA GLU A 413 7.73 28.23 13.70
C GLU A 413 8.75 29.39 13.82
N ALA A 414 10.03 29.12 13.55
CA ALA A 414 11.14 30.06 13.56
C ALA A 414 11.61 30.59 12.19
N GLN A 415 11.14 30.06 11.05
CA GLN A 415 11.65 30.44 9.72
C GLN A 415 10.57 31.17 8.91
N GLU A 416 10.81 32.45 8.59
CA GLU A 416 9.92 33.22 7.72
C GLU A 416 9.78 32.54 6.36
N ILE A 417 8.54 32.41 5.88
CA ILE A 417 8.29 31.83 4.55
C ILE A 417 8.94 32.74 3.51
N ALA A 418 9.84 32.17 2.72
CA ALA A 418 10.50 32.88 1.64
C ALA A 418 9.48 33.40 0.62
N LYS A 419 9.67 34.64 0.17
CA LYS A 419 8.75 35.34 -0.72
C LYS A 419 9.36 35.52 -2.11
N ASP A 420 8.50 35.55 -3.12
CA ASP A 420 8.91 35.93 -4.47
C ASP A 420 9.07 37.45 -4.61
N LYS A 421 9.48 37.92 -5.79
CA LYS A 421 9.68 39.35 -6.08
C LYS A 421 8.42 40.22 -5.88
N ASN A 422 7.23 39.63 -5.88
CA ASN A 422 5.96 40.32 -5.68
C ASN A 422 5.51 40.31 -4.21
N GLY A 423 6.22 39.58 -3.34
CA GLY A 423 5.89 39.44 -1.92
C GLY A 423 4.99 38.25 -1.59
N ASP A 424 4.68 37.39 -2.57
CA ASP A 424 3.86 36.19 -2.37
C ASP A 424 4.70 35.06 -1.76
N ALA A 425 4.08 34.24 -0.91
CA ALA A 425 4.75 33.12 -0.25
C ALA A 425 5.12 31.99 -1.23
N VAL A 426 6.38 31.58 -1.24
CA VAL A 426 6.88 30.48 -2.09
C VAL A 426 6.84 29.16 -1.30
N THR A 427 5.77 28.41 -1.51
CA THR A 427 5.52 27.10 -0.87
C THR A 427 5.74 25.91 -1.81
N GLY A 428 5.68 26.14 -3.12
CA GLY A 428 5.95 25.14 -4.16
C GLY A 428 7.34 25.29 -4.77
N TYR A 429 7.99 24.17 -5.05
CA TYR A 429 9.32 24.13 -5.68
C TYR A 429 9.36 23.08 -6.78
N VAL A 430 9.98 23.38 -7.91
CA VAL A 430 10.36 22.36 -8.90
C VAL A 430 11.71 21.76 -8.51
N ARG A 431 11.85 20.43 -8.61
CA ARG A 431 13.16 19.77 -8.52
C ARG A 431 13.64 19.44 -9.93
N ILE A 432 14.49 20.28 -10.51
CA ILE A 432 15.05 19.99 -11.83
C ILE A 432 16.27 19.07 -11.72
N SER A 433 16.44 18.20 -12.72
CA SER A 433 17.61 17.33 -12.88
C SER A 433 18.26 17.63 -14.23
N HIS A 434 19.59 17.65 -14.31
CA HIS A 434 20.33 17.72 -15.58
C HIS A 434 21.16 16.46 -15.78
N GLN A 435 21.14 15.92 -16.99
CA GLN A 435 21.92 14.76 -17.39
C GLN A 435 22.50 15.01 -18.79
N VAL A 436 23.50 14.21 -19.20
CA VAL A 436 24.25 14.36 -20.46
C VAL A 436 23.40 14.44 -21.74
N TYR A 437 22.14 13.98 -21.70
CA TYR A 437 21.21 14.05 -22.83
C TYR A 437 20.30 15.29 -22.82
N ASN A 438 20.25 16.04 -21.72
CA ASN A 438 19.39 17.21 -21.61
C ASN A 438 19.95 18.37 -22.43
N VAL A 439 19.04 19.18 -22.94
CA VAL A 439 19.37 20.38 -23.71
C VAL A 439 18.69 21.61 -23.11
N ARG A 440 19.15 22.80 -23.45
CA ARG A 440 18.61 24.06 -22.91
C ARG A 440 17.11 24.21 -23.18
N GLU A 441 16.66 23.73 -24.33
CA GLU A 441 15.28 23.79 -24.80
C GLU A 441 14.32 23.04 -23.87
N ASP A 442 14.78 21.98 -23.17
CA ASP A 442 13.97 21.27 -22.17
C ASP A 442 13.54 22.24 -21.04
N TYR A 443 14.48 23.05 -20.56
CA TYR A 443 14.27 23.99 -19.47
C TYR A 443 13.55 25.25 -19.92
N GLU A 444 13.79 25.71 -21.15
CA GLU A 444 13.02 26.82 -21.73
C GLU A 444 11.55 26.44 -21.90
N LYS A 445 11.26 25.18 -22.26
CA LYS A 445 9.88 24.66 -22.28
C LYS A 445 9.21 24.73 -20.90
N LEU A 446 9.94 24.34 -19.83
CA LEU A 446 9.46 24.47 -18.46
C LEU A 446 9.23 25.93 -18.04
N LYS A 447 10.19 26.80 -18.35
CA LYS A 447 10.10 28.24 -18.12
C LYS A 447 8.83 28.82 -18.74
N ASP A 448 8.62 28.54 -20.03
CA ASP A 448 7.51 29.09 -20.82
C ASP A 448 6.16 28.53 -20.38
N ALA A 449 6.09 27.24 -20.02
CA ALA A 449 4.89 26.64 -19.47
C ALA A 449 4.44 27.32 -18.16
N VAL A 450 5.38 27.52 -17.22
CA VAL A 450 5.08 28.19 -15.95
C VAL A 450 4.72 29.66 -16.16
N ASN A 451 5.43 30.38 -17.04
CA ASN A 451 5.11 31.77 -17.39
C ASN A 451 3.71 31.90 -17.98
N LYS A 452 3.31 30.97 -18.85
CA LYS A 452 1.97 30.92 -19.42
C LYS A 452 0.90 30.77 -18.34
N LEU A 453 1.10 29.83 -17.40
CA LEU A 453 0.17 29.61 -16.28
C LEU A 453 0.02 30.88 -15.43
N VAL A 454 1.13 31.56 -15.11
CA VAL A 454 1.10 32.82 -14.35
C VAL A 454 0.36 33.90 -15.13
N ALA A 455 0.63 34.07 -16.42
CA ALA A 455 -0.03 35.07 -17.27
C ALA A 455 -1.55 34.83 -17.41
N GLU A 456 -1.99 33.58 -17.40
CA GLU A 456 -3.41 33.18 -17.43
C GLU A 456 -4.10 33.27 -16.05
N GLY A 457 -3.38 33.71 -15.01
CA GLY A 457 -3.91 33.77 -13.64
C GLY A 457 -4.30 32.39 -13.11
N PHE A 458 -3.58 31.35 -13.52
CA PHE A 458 -3.80 30.00 -13.01
C PHE A 458 -3.43 29.90 -11.53
N THR A 459 -4.24 29.17 -10.77
CA THR A 459 -3.98 28.79 -9.38
C THR A 459 -4.21 27.29 -9.22
N SER A 460 -3.40 26.61 -8.42
CA SER A 460 -3.44 25.15 -8.27
C SER A 460 -4.83 24.64 -7.84
N CYS A 461 -5.57 25.45 -7.08
CA CYS A 461 -6.93 25.15 -6.64
C CYS A 461 -7.92 24.94 -7.81
N LYS A 462 -7.65 25.48 -9.01
CA LYS A 462 -8.45 25.24 -10.22
C LYS A 462 -8.37 23.80 -10.73
N LEU A 463 -7.34 23.03 -10.34
CA LEU A 463 -7.21 21.61 -10.69
C LEU A 463 -7.98 20.68 -9.75
N ARG A 464 -8.65 21.21 -8.72
CA ARG A 464 -9.50 20.43 -7.82
C ARG A 464 -10.84 20.12 -8.51
N PRO A 465 -11.38 18.90 -8.42
CA PRO A 465 -12.60 18.53 -9.13
C PRO A 465 -13.77 19.46 -8.77
N SER A 466 -14.50 19.96 -9.77
CA SER A 466 -15.72 20.76 -9.61
C SER A 466 -16.87 19.88 -9.09
N GLY A 467 -16.81 19.58 -7.79
CA GLY A 467 -17.74 18.66 -7.15
C GLY A 467 -17.60 18.64 -5.64
N LYS A 468 -17.41 19.82 -5.05
CA LYS A 468 -17.67 20.23 -3.66
C LYS A 468 -16.99 21.59 -3.50
N LYS A 469 -17.77 22.65 -3.27
CA LYS A 469 -17.21 23.87 -2.68
C LYS A 469 -16.69 23.51 -1.30
N MET A 470 -15.43 23.09 -1.21
CA MET A 470 -14.66 23.29 0.00
C MET A 470 -14.45 24.79 0.10
N VAL A 471 -15.21 25.44 0.99
CA VAL A 471 -14.81 26.74 1.51
C VAL A 471 -13.51 26.48 2.26
N ALA A 472 -12.38 26.86 1.66
CA ALA A 472 -11.13 26.97 2.39
C ALA A 472 -11.25 28.16 3.37
N PRO A 473 -10.77 28.07 4.61
CA PRO A 473 -10.99 29.08 5.64
C PRO A 473 -10.40 30.47 5.37
N ASP A 474 -9.52 30.65 4.38
CA ASP A 474 -8.67 31.85 4.30
C ASP A 474 -9.13 32.91 3.27
N CYS A 475 -10.36 32.85 2.78
CA CYS A 475 -10.95 33.88 1.91
C CYS A 475 -12.00 34.77 2.60
N LEU A 476 -12.27 34.58 3.89
CA LEU A 476 -13.23 35.43 4.63
C LEU A 476 -12.60 36.68 5.26
N GLU A 477 -11.27 36.78 5.36
CA GLU A 477 -10.62 37.94 5.99
C GLU A 477 -10.62 39.20 5.10
N ALA A 478 -10.49 39.04 3.78
CA ALA A 478 -10.49 40.17 2.84
C ALA A 478 -11.90 40.78 2.62
N ILE A 479 -12.96 39.97 2.75
CA ILE A 479 -14.35 40.44 2.59
C ILE A 479 -14.88 41.05 3.90
N CYS A 480 -14.46 40.53 5.06
CA CYS A 480 -14.81 41.11 6.37
C CYS A 480 -14.13 42.46 6.62
N GLN A 481 -12.91 42.71 6.14
CA GLN A 481 -12.26 44.02 6.28
C GLN A 481 -12.94 45.13 5.45
N SER A 482 -13.49 44.80 4.28
CA SER A 482 -14.25 45.75 3.46
C SER A 482 -15.61 46.10 4.06
N LEU A 483 -16.25 45.19 4.79
CA LEU A 483 -17.59 45.40 5.37
C LEU A 483 -17.54 46.04 6.77
N LEU A 484 -16.49 45.79 7.56
CA LEU A 484 -16.31 46.36 8.89
C LEU A 484 -15.78 47.81 8.87
N SER A 485 -15.06 48.21 7.81
CA SER A 485 -14.66 49.61 7.58
C SER A 485 -15.87 50.55 7.41
N SER A 486 -16.96 50.06 6.82
CA SER A 486 -18.22 50.80 6.67
C SER A 486 -19.08 50.90 7.94
N ALA A 487 -18.72 50.21 9.02
CA ALA A 487 -19.52 50.12 10.26
C ALA A 487 -18.85 50.67 11.53
N GLY A 488 -17.61 51.18 11.45
CA GLY A 488 -17.00 51.98 12.52
C GLY A 488 -16.55 51.22 13.79
N PHE A 489 -16.06 49.98 13.67
CA PHE A 489 -15.48 49.22 14.79
C PHE A 489 -14.03 48.81 14.50
N LEU A 490 -13.17 48.82 15.53
CA LEU A 490 -11.79 48.28 15.49
C LEU A 490 -11.67 47.08 16.46
N LEU A 491 -10.98 46.03 16.01
CA LEU A 491 -10.62 44.85 16.80
C LEU A 491 -9.22 45.02 17.41
N ASP A 492 -9.05 44.57 18.66
CA ASP A 492 -7.77 44.46 19.38
C ASP A 492 -6.91 43.30 18.81
N ARG A 493 -5.57 43.41 18.96
CA ARG A 493 -4.48 42.57 18.44
C ARG A 493 -4.50 41.08 18.81
N GLU A 494 -5.47 40.60 19.59
CA GLU A 494 -5.68 39.16 19.84
C GLU A 494 -7.05 38.64 19.38
N GLY A 495 -7.84 39.44 18.65
CA GLY A 495 -8.96 38.94 17.84
C GLY A 495 -10.16 38.35 18.58
N GLN A 496 -10.35 38.59 19.88
CA GLN A 496 -11.44 37.95 20.65
C GLN A 496 -12.60 38.84 21.14
N ARG A 497 -12.54 40.18 21.08
CA ARG A 497 -13.71 41.06 21.36
C ARG A 497 -13.68 42.42 20.63
N ALA A 498 -14.86 42.93 20.25
CA ALA A 498 -15.07 44.29 19.72
C ALA A 498 -15.35 45.30 20.85
N VAL A 499 -14.70 46.47 20.82
CA VAL A 499 -14.88 47.57 21.80
C VAL A 499 -15.36 48.84 21.09
N ARG A 500 -16.32 49.56 21.70
CA ARG A 500 -16.97 50.78 21.19
C ARG A 500 -16.40 52.02 21.92
N LEU A 501 -16.04 53.08 21.22
CA LEU A 501 -15.47 54.31 21.82
C LEU A 501 -16.55 55.37 22.17
N PHE A 502 -16.76 55.57 23.49
CA PHE A 502 -17.11 56.77 24.30
C PHE A 502 -18.38 57.64 24.03
N PRO A 503 -18.80 58.57 24.95
CA PRO A 503 -19.07 58.45 26.41
C PRO A 503 -20.42 59.12 26.83
N LEU A 504 -20.98 58.81 28.02
CA LEU A 504 -21.56 59.78 28.99
C LEU A 504 -22.27 59.11 30.19
N GLU A 505 -22.26 59.84 31.31
CA GLU A 505 -22.47 59.46 32.71
C GLU A 505 -23.93 59.38 33.20
N LEU A 506 -24.05 58.91 34.47
CA LEU A 506 -25.01 59.24 35.54
C LEU A 506 -26.14 58.24 35.92
N SER A 507 -25.96 57.73 37.16
CA SER A 507 -26.88 57.84 38.32
C SER A 507 -28.14 56.97 38.45
N THR A 508 -28.10 56.13 39.50
CA THR A 508 -29.16 55.82 40.51
C THR A 508 -30.49 55.14 40.13
N GLY A 509 -30.83 54.06 40.86
CA GLY A 509 -32.18 53.83 41.41
C GLY A 509 -33.04 52.69 40.83
N PHE A 510 -33.35 51.69 41.68
CA PHE A 510 -34.54 50.81 41.59
C PHE A 510 -35.87 51.62 41.61
N PRO A 511 -37.10 51.05 41.43
CA PRO A 511 -37.58 49.78 40.85
C PRO A 511 -38.86 49.92 39.95
N LEU A 512 -39.37 48.78 39.44
CA LEU A 512 -40.79 48.42 39.19
C LEU A 512 -41.67 49.13 38.12
N LEU A 513 -42.26 48.25 37.28
CA LEU A 513 -43.63 48.24 36.72
C LEU A 513 -44.06 49.24 35.63
N SER A 514 -44.84 48.67 34.70
CA SER A 514 -45.76 49.30 33.74
C SER A 514 -45.09 50.03 32.57
N GLY A 515 -45.61 50.03 31.35
CA GLY A 515 -46.89 49.60 30.83
C GLY A 515 -46.97 50.07 29.38
N LEU A 516 -47.69 49.29 28.58
CA LEU A 516 -48.04 49.46 27.17
C LEU A 516 -48.36 50.89 26.69
N GLY A 517 -48.05 51.14 25.40
CA GLY A 517 -48.66 52.19 24.58
C GLY A 517 -47.90 52.39 23.26
N SER A 518 -48.16 51.60 22.21
CA SER A 518 -49.12 51.86 21.11
C SER A 518 -48.78 53.06 20.20
N TYR A 519 -48.53 52.84 18.91
CA TYR A 519 -49.47 53.19 17.80
C TYR A 519 -48.86 52.97 16.39
N CYS A 520 -49.64 52.27 15.54
CA CYS A 520 -49.90 52.49 14.09
C CYS A 520 -50.27 51.13 13.44
N THR A 521 -51.55 50.69 13.48
CA THR A 521 -52.73 51.02 12.65
C THR A 521 -53.07 49.92 11.61
N ARG A 522 -54.18 49.21 11.91
CA ARG A 522 -55.30 48.70 11.04
C ARG A 522 -54.94 47.87 9.78
N LYS A 523 -55.60 46.74 9.46
CA LYS A 523 -57.06 46.44 9.56
C LYS A 523 -57.35 44.92 9.31
N GLY A 524 -58.18 44.31 10.17
CA GLY A 524 -59.14 43.21 9.91
C GLY A 524 -58.61 41.76 9.82
N GLY A 525 -59.11 40.74 10.51
CA GLY A 525 -60.20 40.62 11.48
C GLY A 525 -60.55 39.15 11.79
N SER A 526 -60.87 38.86 13.07
CA SER A 526 -61.58 37.70 13.68
C SER A 526 -61.00 36.27 13.55
N SER A 527 -60.98 35.40 14.59
CA SER A 527 -61.71 35.37 15.86
C SER A 527 -61.07 34.39 16.89
N ALA A 528 -61.12 34.75 18.19
CA ALA A 528 -61.27 33.96 19.45
C ALA A 528 -60.40 32.70 19.73
N MET A 529 -59.92 32.31 20.93
CA MET A 529 -59.86 32.69 22.37
C MET A 529 -58.74 31.75 22.91
N GLY A 530 -57.73 32.13 23.69
CA GLY A 530 -57.80 32.49 25.11
C GLY A 530 -58.10 31.30 26.03
N LEU A 531 -57.10 30.59 26.59
CA LEU A 531 -57.10 30.17 28.01
C LEU A 531 -55.80 29.49 28.50
N ASN A 532 -55.13 30.20 29.41
CA ASN A 532 -54.51 29.69 30.65
C ASN A 532 -53.27 28.78 30.59
N HIS A 533 -52.13 29.47 30.64
CA HIS A 533 -50.82 29.08 31.19
C HIS A 533 -50.81 28.60 32.66
N LEU A 534 -51.91 28.04 33.17
CA LEU A 534 -52.04 27.63 34.58
C LEU A 534 -52.55 26.19 34.71
N LEU A 535 -52.06 25.30 33.86
CA LEU A 535 -52.08 23.84 34.06
C LEU A 535 -50.68 23.25 33.82
N LEU A 536 -49.64 24.05 34.10
CA LEU A 536 -48.24 23.70 33.90
C LEU A 536 -47.66 22.75 34.98
N VAL A 537 -48.48 22.22 35.92
CA VAL A 537 -47.93 21.53 37.10
C VAL A 537 -48.60 20.17 37.42
N THR A 538 -49.70 19.79 36.76
CA THR A 538 -50.46 18.58 37.18
C THR A 538 -50.43 17.37 36.25
N CYS A 539 -49.84 17.41 35.05
CA CYS A 539 -49.74 16.22 34.17
C CYS A 539 -48.31 15.87 33.71
N LEU A 540 -47.30 16.26 34.49
CA LEU A 540 -45.97 15.64 34.45
C LEU A 540 -45.95 14.18 34.98
N TRP A 541 -47.11 13.58 35.28
CA TRP A 541 -47.21 12.25 35.90
C TRP A 541 -48.17 11.26 35.22
N THR A 542 -48.71 11.60 34.05
CA THR A 542 -49.21 10.62 33.07
C THR A 542 -48.33 10.77 31.83
N LEU A 543 -47.05 10.42 31.92
CA LEU A 543 -46.61 9.08 31.50
C LEU A 543 -47.26 8.63 30.20
N SER A 544 -46.40 8.52 29.19
CA SER A 544 -46.38 7.35 28.33
C SER A 544 -47.64 7.13 27.51
N TYR A 545 -47.74 7.77 26.35
CA TYR A 545 -47.90 7.06 25.07
C TYR A 545 -47.86 8.07 23.91
N ALA A 546 -47.18 7.69 22.83
CA ALA A 546 -47.01 8.38 21.56
C ALA A 546 -46.06 9.60 21.57
N VAL A 547 -44.82 9.47 22.05
CA VAL A 547 -43.68 9.28 21.12
C VAL A 547 -44.15 8.75 19.76
N LEU A 548 -44.13 9.60 18.73
CA LEU A 548 -44.15 9.15 17.33
C LEU A 548 -42.80 8.48 17.03
N LEU A 549 -42.58 7.32 17.66
CA LEU A 549 -41.90 6.21 17.03
C LEU A 549 -42.92 5.72 16.01
N HIS A 550 -42.67 5.90 14.72
CA HIS A 550 -43.24 4.99 13.76
C HIS A 550 -42.54 3.64 13.98
N ALA A 551 -42.92 2.94 15.05
CA ALA A 551 -42.72 1.51 15.09
C ALA A 551 -43.59 0.96 13.94
N SER A 552 -42.95 0.29 12.99
CA SER A 552 -43.66 -0.54 12.02
C SER A 552 -44.76 -1.33 12.77
N PRO A 553 -46.00 -1.38 12.27
CA PRO A 553 -47.12 -2.08 12.93
C PRO A 553 -46.82 -3.55 13.29
N ASP A 554 -45.75 -4.12 12.71
CA ASP A 554 -45.39 -5.53 12.76
C ASP A 554 -44.20 -5.84 13.69
N GLY A 555 -43.69 -4.88 14.47
CA GLY A 555 -42.60 -5.12 15.45
C GLY A 555 -41.20 -5.33 14.88
N VAL A 556 -41.04 -5.14 13.56
CA VAL A 556 -39.77 -5.29 12.83
C VAL A 556 -39.13 -3.94 12.49
N LEU A 557 -37.80 -3.86 12.57
CA LEU A 557 -37.02 -2.72 12.09
C LEU A 557 -36.53 -3.02 10.67
N ARG A 558 -36.89 -2.18 9.70
CA ARG A 558 -36.45 -2.29 8.31
C ARG A 558 -35.37 -1.24 8.02
N ILE A 559 -34.32 -1.64 7.30
CA ILE A 559 -33.19 -0.79 6.93
C ILE A 559 -32.96 -0.96 5.44
N ASP A 560 -33.13 0.14 4.70
CA ASP A 560 -32.81 0.17 3.28
C ASP A 560 -31.31 0.00 3.06
N LEU A 561 -30.96 -0.88 2.12
CA LEU A 561 -29.59 -1.12 1.71
C LEU A 561 -29.32 -0.43 0.37
N ASN A 562 -28.24 0.33 0.33
CA ASN A 562 -27.72 0.92 -0.89
C ASN A 562 -26.75 -0.05 -1.57
N ARG A 563 -27.02 -0.39 -2.82
CA ARG A 563 -26.12 -1.19 -3.66
C ARG A 563 -25.19 -0.28 -4.44
N LYS A 564 -23.87 -0.37 -4.26
CA LYS A 564 -22.93 0.23 -5.22
C LYS A 564 -22.36 -0.87 -6.12
N ARG A 565 -22.41 -0.64 -7.43
CA ARG A 565 -21.79 -1.56 -8.40
C ARG A 565 -20.28 -1.58 -8.21
N LEU A 566 -19.68 -2.76 -8.42
CA LEU A 566 -18.24 -2.86 -8.57
C LEU A 566 -17.75 -1.97 -9.71
N ASP A 567 -16.66 -1.24 -9.47
CA ASP A 567 -15.96 -0.49 -10.50
C ASP A 567 -14.51 -0.96 -10.63
N LYS A 568 -13.88 -0.60 -11.76
CA LYS A 568 -12.51 -1.02 -12.09
C LYS A 568 -11.47 -0.58 -11.06
N LYS A 569 -11.69 0.53 -10.34
CA LYS A 569 -10.74 1.00 -9.31
C LYS A 569 -10.84 0.13 -8.07
N THR A 570 -12.06 -0.21 -7.66
CA THR A 570 -12.34 -1.21 -6.63
C THR A 570 -11.67 -2.54 -6.99
N LEU A 571 -11.90 -3.03 -8.22
CA LEU A 571 -11.30 -4.26 -8.73
C LEU A 571 -9.76 -4.25 -8.70
N ALA A 572 -9.14 -3.18 -9.20
CA ALA A 572 -7.68 -3.04 -9.18
C ALA A 572 -7.11 -2.93 -7.76
N GLY A 573 -7.82 -2.26 -6.84
CA GLY A 573 -7.48 -2.20 -5.42
C GLY A 573 -7.50 -3.58 -4.75
N ALA A 574 -8.49 -4.41 -5.07
CA ALA A 574 -8.59 -5.81 -4.61
C ALA A 574 -7.35 -6.62 -5.00
N LYS A 575 -6.94 -6.49 -6.27
CA LYS A 575 -5.79 -7.22 -6.84
C LYS A 575 -4.51 -6.88 -6.11
N VAL A 576 -4.26 -5.60 -5.88
CA VAL A 576 -3.07 -5.14 -5.16
C VAL A 576 -3.09 -5.61 -3.70
N ALA A 577 -4.25 -5.56 -3.04
CA ALA A 577 -4.41 -6.06 -1.67
C ALA A 577 -4.11 -7.57 -1.55
N ARG A 578 -4.59 -8.37 -2.52
CA ARG A 578 -4.34 -9.83 -2.56
C ARG A 578 -2.90 -10.20 -2.86
N GLN A 579 -2.24 -9.47 -3.76
CA GLN A 579 -0.81 -9.65 -4.00
C GLN A 579 0.01 -9.35 -2.73
N GLN A 580 -0.43 -8.40 -1.92
CA GLN A 580 0.18 -8.12 -0.62
C GLN A 580 -0.14 -9.18 0.44
N SER A 581 -1.32 -9.80 0.43
CA SER A 581 -1.70 -10.84 1.41
C SER A 581 -1.13 -12.24 1.10
N HIS A 582 -0.88 -12.58 -0.16
CA HIS A 582 -0.22 -13.85 -0.52
C HIS A 582 1.22 -13.98 0.01
N HIS A 583 1.93 -12.87 0.25
CA HIS A 583 3.23 -12.88 0.93
C HIS A 583 3.13 -13.03 2.47
N LEU A 584 1.94 -12.92 3.05
CA LEU A 584 1.68 -13.05 4.50
C LEU A 584 1.09 -14.41 4.89
N ARG A 585 0.67 -15.24 3.91
CA ARG A 585 -0.04 -16.52 4.16
C ARG A 585 0.86 -17.67 4.65
N VAL A 586 2.19 -17.51 4.67
CA VAL A 586 3.10 -18.57 5.12
C VAL A 586 3.31 -18.56 6.65
N ASP A 587 3.04 -17.45 7.35
CA ASP A 587 3.36 -17.32 8.79
C ASP A 587 2.15 -17.21 9.74
N SER A 588 0.91 -17.29 9.23
CA SER A 588 -0.29 -17.07 10.05
C SER A 588 -1.43 -18.02 9.69
N LEU A 589 -1.28 -19.31 9.98
CA LEU A 589 -2.43 -20.22 10.15
C LEU A 589 -2.68 -20.46 11.65
N GLY A 590 -2.85 -19.34 12.39
CA GLY A 590 -3.32 -19.29 13.77
C GLY A 590 -4.81 -18.91 13.82
N ASP A 591 -5.46 -19.28 14.91
CA ASP A 591 -6.91 -19.50 15.09
C ASP A 591 -7.93 -18.39 14.71
N ASP A 592 -7.53 -17.18 14.35
CA ASP A 592 -8.40 -15.98 14.34
C ASP A 592 -8.47 -15.22 12.98
N ILE A 593 -8.53 -15.92 11.84
CA ILE A 593 -8.74 -15.24 10.54
C ILE A 593 -10.23 -15.02 10.31
N VAL A 594 -10.68 -13.77 10.37
CA VAL A 594 -12.03 -13.39 9.93
C VAL A 594 -12.06 -13.44 8.40
N PRO A 595 -12.96 -14.24 7.78
CA PRO A 595 -13.02 -14.40 6.33
C PRO A 595 -13.60 -13.15 5.66
N LEU A 596 -12.77 -12.11 5.54
CA LEU A 596 -12.99 -10.93 4.71
C LEU A 596 -11.91 -10.90 3.62
N ASP A 597 -11.89 -11.97 2.83
CA ASP A 597 -10.88 -12.19 1.80
C ASP A 597 -11.31 -11.65 0.42
N ASN A 598 -12.35 -10.82 0.35
CA ASN A 598 -12.91 -10.44 -0.94
C ASN A 598 -13.40 -9.00 -1.03
N PHE A 599 -12.72 -8.23 -1.89
CA PHE A 599 -13.10 -6.88 -2.32
C PHE A 599 -13.72 -6.89 -3.74
N LEU A 600 -14.06 -8.09 -4.25
CA LEU A 600 -14.82 -8.26 -5.50
C LEU A 600 -16.34 -8.18 -5.29
N ASP A 601 -16.74 -7.72 -4.12
CA ASP A 601 -18.08 -7.83 -3.56
C ASP A 601 -19.00 -6.67 -3.97
N THR A 602 -20.22 -6.97 -4.45
CA THR A 602 -21.24 -5.93 -4.59
C THR A 602 -21.70 -5.52 -3.20
N GLN A 603 -21.03 -4.53 -2.61
CA GLN A 603 -21.26 -4.20 -1.21
C GLN A 603 -22.59 -3.46 -1.04
N TYR A 604 -23.45 -4.07 -0.21
CA TYR A 604 -24.66 -3.45 0.31
C TYR A 604 -24.29 -2.67 1.56
N PHE A 605 -24.55 -1.37 1.53
CA PHE A 605 -24.24 -0.47 2.62
C PHE A 605 -25.52 0.07 3.23
N GLY A 606 -25.48 0.41 4.52
CA GLY A 606 -26.44 1.36 5.08
C GLY A 606 -25.77 2.35 6.01
N GLU A 607 -26.57 3.28 6.51
CA GLU A 607 -26.09 4.32 7.40
C GLU A 607 -26.41 3.97 8.85
N ILE A 608 -25.46 4.22 9.74
CA ILE A 608 -25.63 4.19 11.18
C ILE A 608 -25.17 5.52 11.77
N GLY A 609 -25.68 5.89 12.94
CA GLY A 609 -25.20 7.04 13.70
C GLY A 609 -24.54 6.59 15.00
N ILE A 610 -23.35 7.08 15.35
CA ILE A 610 -22.69 6.77 16.63
C ILE A 610 -22.53 8.05 17.46
N GLY A 611 -23.01 8.02 18.70
CA GLY A 611 -22.94 9.14 19.63
C GLY A 611 -24.23 9.91 19.85
N THR A 612 -24.19 10.86 20.80
CA THR A 612 -25.26 11.83 21.05
C THR A 612 -24.69 13.26 20.99
N PRO A 613 -25.00 14.09 19.98
CA PRO A 613 -25.83 13.76 18.82
C PRO A 613 -25.19 12.68 17.91
N PRO A 614 -26.00 11.94 17.12
CA PRO A 614 -25.50 10.90 16.22
C PRO A 614 -24.51 11.45 15.19
N GLN A 615 -23.35 10.79 15.06
CA GLN A 615 -22.38 11.02 13.99
C GLN A 615 -22.55 9.92 12.93
N ASN A 616 -22.88 10.28 11.70
CA ASN A 616 -23.25 9.29 10.67
C ASN A 616 -22.03 8.59 10.04
N PHE A 617 -22.16 7.29 9.79
CA PHE A 617 -21.19 6.44 9.12
C PHE A 617 -21.90 5.51 8.13
N THR A 618 -21.32 5.38 6.94
CA THR A 618 -21.70 4.33 5.99
C THR A 618 -21.00 3.03 6.38
N VAL A 619 -21.74 1.95 6.65
CA VAL A 619 -21.15 0.68 7.07
C VAL A 619 -21.61 -0.49 6.19
N ILE A 620 -20.76 -1.51 6.13
CA ILE A 620 -21.16 -2.84 5.62
C ILE A 620 -21.84 -3.60 6.76
N PHE A 621 -23.02 -4.14 6.49
CA PHE A 621 -23.67 -5.10 7.38
C PHE A 621 -23.14 -6.50 7.08
N ASP A 622 -22.21 -6.98 7.90
CA ASP A 622 -21.41 -8.15 7.57
C ASP A 622 -21.73 -9.34 8.48
N THR A 623 -22.31 -10.39 7.91
CA THR A 623 -22.59 -11.65 8.64
C THR A 623 -21.35 -12.51 8.84
N GLY A 624 -20.21 -12.17 8.23
CA GLY A 624 -18.92 -12.84 8.39
C GLY A 624 -18.03 -12.29 9.49
N SER A 625 -18.43 -11.19 10.14
CA SER A 625 -17.73 -10.59 11.28
C SER A 625 -18.69 -10.20 12.40
N SER A 626 -18.19 -9.98 13.61
CA SER A 626 -19.02 -9.74 14.81
C SER A 626 -18.78 -8.41 15.51
N ASN A 627 -17.73 -7.68 15.10
CA ASN A 627 -17.37 -6.40 15.70
C ASN A 627 -17.96 -5.23 14.89
N LEU A 628 -18.46 -4.21 15.59
CA LEU A 628 -18.65 -2.87 15.02
C LEU A 628 -17.35 -2.08 15.13
N TRP A 629 -16.91 -1.45 14.05
CA TRP A 629 -15.74 -0.56 14.07
C TRP A 629 -15.89 0.60 13.10
N VAL A 630 -15.34 1.77 13.47
CA VAL A 630 -15.28 2.98 12.63
C VAL A 630 -13.96 3.75 12.85
N PRO A 631 -13.50 4.53 11.86
CA PRO A 631 -12.35 5.41 11.95
C PRO A 631 -12.42 6.35 13.15
N SER A 632 -11.36 6.41 13.94
CA SER A 632 -11.25 7.41 15.01
C SER A 632 -10.70 8.73 14.47
N THR A 633 -11.11 9.83 15.10
CA THR A 633 -10.35 11.11 15.01
C THR A 633 -8.90 11.00 15.49
N LYS A 634 -8.56 9.92 16.20
CA LYS A 634 -7.20 9.56 16.63
C LYS A 634 -6.42 8.74 15.58
N CYS A 635 -7.01 8.47 14.42
CA CYS A 635 -6.33 7.84 13.29
C CYS A 635 -5.58 8.90 12.47
N TYR A 636 -4.28 9.04 12.73
CA TYR A 636 -3.45 10.10 12.13
C TYR A 636 -2.58 9.62 10.96
N PHE A 637 -2.27 8.34 10.90
CA PHE A 637 -1.19 7.83 10.03
C PHE A 637 -1.68 6.96 8.87
N SER A 638 -2.97 6.61 8.85
CA SER A 638 -3.57 5.82 7.78
C SER A 638 -4.33 6.70 6.81
N ILE A 639 -3.94 6.66 5.53
CA ILE A 639 -4.59 7.40 4.44
C ILE A 639 -6.09 7.08 4.36
N ALA A 640 -6.46 5.82 4.59
CA ALA A 640 -7.83 5.34 4.67
C ALA A 640 -8.72 6.22 5.57
N CYS A 641 -8.26 6.52 6.79
CA CYS A 641 -9.01 7.33 7.75
C CYS A 641 -9.25 8.78 7.32
N TYR A 642 -8.47 9.32 6.38
CA TYR A 642 -8.68 10.68 5.84
C TYR A 642 -9.70 10.72 4.70
N LEU A 643 -10.01 9.56 4.11
CA LEU A 643 -11.02 9.43 3.05
C LEU A 643 -12.41 9.08 3.60
N HIS A 644 -12.50 8.71 4.88
CA HIS A 644 -13.71 8.26 5.56
C HIS A 644 -14.14 9.20 6.68
N HIS A 645 -15.41 9.11 7.08
CA HIS A 645 -15.89 9.80 8.28
C HIS A 645 -15.19 9.25 9.52
N ARG A 646 -14.93 10.14 10.49
CA ARG A 646 -14.19 9.81 11.71
C ARG A 646 -15.01 10.12 12.96
N TYR A 647 -15.08 9.15 13.85
CA TYR A 647 -15.71 9.25 15.14
C TYR A 647 -14.93 10.16 16.09
N ARG A 648 -15.65 11.14 16.64
CA ARG A 648 -15.14 12.12 17.61
C ARG A 648 -15.79 11.86 18.97
N SER A 649 -15.11 11.11 19.83
CA SER A 649 -15.59 10.80 21.19
C SER A 649 -15.88 12.05 22.02
N LYS A 650 -15.08 13.12 21.89
CA LYS A 650 -15.30 14.40 22.60
C LYS A 650 -16.58 15.13 22.17
N GLY A 651 -17.15 14.78 21.01
CA GLY A 651 -18.36 15.39 20.47
C GLY A 651 -19.66 14.68 20.87
N SER A 652 -19.57 13.57 21.61
CA SER A 652 -20.71 12.77 22.03
C SER A 652 -20.90 12.85 23.55
N SER A 653 -22.12 13.16 23.99
CA SER A 653 -22.49 13.19 25.41
C SER A 653 -22.76 11.81 26.01
N SER A 654 -22.96 10.78 25.18
CA SER A 654 -23.20 9.39 25.61
C SER A 654 -21.95 8.51 25.53
N TYR A 655 -20.82 9.08 25.11
CA TYR A 655 -19.55 8.37 25.02
C TYR A 655 -19.06 7.88 26.39
N THR A 656 -18.73 6.60 26.46
CA THR A 656 -18.06 5.96 27.59
C THR A 656 -16.72 5.39 27.13
N LYS A 657 -15.64 5.79 27.82
CA LYS A 657 -14.29 5.35 27.51
C LYS A 657 -14.06 3.92 28.00
N ASN A 658 -13.67 3.02 27.10
CA ASN A 658 -13.21 1.67 27.44
C ASN A 658 -11.68 1.59 27.32
N GLY A 659 -11.12 1.79 26.12
CA GLY A 659 -9.68 1.98 25.87
C GLY A 659 -8.85 0.71 25.73
N GLU A 660 -9.47 -0.47 25.84
CA GLU A 660 -8.83 -1.77 25.58
C GLU A 660 -8.39 -1.86 24.11
N SER A 661 -7.09 -2.05 23.85
CA SER A 661 -6.56 -2.14 22.49
C SER A 661 -6.95 -3.45 21.81
N CYS A 662 -7.16 -3.40 20.50
CA CYS A 662 -7.46 -4.59 19.70
C CYS A 662 -6.91 -4.46 18.27
N THR A 663 -6.70 -5.61 17.66
CA THR A 663 -6.33 -5.75 16.25
C THR A 663 -7.27 -6.78 15.64
N ILE A 664 -7.79 -6.48 14.44
CA ILE A 664 -8.55 -7.45 13.65
C ILE A 664 -7.81 -7.68 12.34
N SER A 665 -7.53 -8.95 12.05
CA SER A 665 -6.93 -9.38 10.80
C SER A 665 -8.02 -9.99 9.92
N TYR A 666 -8.27 -9.33 8.80
CA TYR A 666 -9.10 -9.80 7.71
C TYR A 666 -8.21 -10.41 6.62
N GLY A 667 -8.77 -11.30 5.78
CA GLY A 667 -8.01 -11.91 4.68
C GLY A 667 -7.35 -10.90 3.72
N SER A 668 -8.03 -9.77 3.49
CA SER A 668 -7.57 -8.70 2.59
C SER A 668 -7.02 -7.44 3.30
N GLY A 669 -6.87 -7.45 4.62
CA GLY A 669 -6.34 -6.29 5.34
C GLY A 669 -6.43 -6.39 6.87
N SER A 670 -5.87 -5.43 7.59
CA SER A 670 -5.97 -5.41 9.05
C SER A 670 -6.31 -4.02 9.56
N ILE A 671 -6.99 -3.98 10.71
CA ILE A 671 -7.23 -2.75 11.47
C ILE A 671 -6.62 -2.89 12.85
N ALA A 672 -6.16 -1.78 13.42
CA ALA A 672 -5.80 -1.69 14.82
C ALA A 672 -6.46 -0.46 15.45
N GLY A 673 -6.83 -0.58 16.72
CA GLY A 673 -7.57 0.45 17.42
C GLY A 673 -7.75 0.11 18.90
N PHE A 674 -8.79 0.67 19.49
CA PHE A 674 -9.21 0.37 20.86
C PHE A 674 -10.72 0.42 20.98
N PHE A 675 -11.25 -0.32 21.96
CA PHE A 675 -12.68 -0.33 22.25
C PHE A 675 -13.17 0.97 22.87
N SER A 676 -14.40 1.33 22.54
CA SER A 676 -15.18 2.44 23.06
C SER A 676 -16.64 2.03 23.17
N GLU A 677 -17.41 2.74 23.98
CA GLU A 677 -18.84 2.49 24.14
C GLU A 677 -19.62 3.78 23.86
N ASP A 678 -20.68 3.69 23.07
CA ASP A 678 -21.61 4.80 22.84
C ASP A 678 -22.97 4.29 22.37
N ASN A 679 -23.95 5.19 22.25
CA ASN A 679 -25.23 4.91 21.63
C ASN A 679 -25.07 4.82 20.12
N VAL A 680 -25.68 3.80 19.51
CA VAL A 680 -25.68 3.59 18.06
C VAL A 680 -27.12 3.66 17.54
N LEU A 681 -27.39 4.63 16.66
CA LEU A 681 -28.62 4.77 15.90
C LEU A 681 -28.56 3.85 14.66
N VAL A 682 -29.52 2.94 14.55
CA VAL A 682 -29.69 2.04 13.40
C VAL A 682 -31.14 2.15 12.93
N GLY A 683 -31.34 2.71 11.73
CA GLY A 683 -32.67 3.17 11.31
C GLY A 683 -33.23 4.16 12.33
N ASP A 684 -34.41 3.84 12.89
CA ASP A 684 -35.06 4.66 13.92
C ASP A 684 -34.77 4.20 15.37
N LEU A 685 -33.95 3.15 15.56
CA LEU A 685 -33.66 2.58 16.88
C LEU A 685 -32.31 3.04 17.42
N VAL A 686 -32.32 3.50 18.68
CA VAL A 686 -31.09 3.84 19.41
C VAL A 686 -30.70 2.70 20.33
N VAL A 687 -29.65 1.97 19.96
CA VAL A 687 -29.01 0.93 20.76
C VAL A 687 -28.06 1.58 21.74
N LYS A 688 -28.31 1.46 23.04
CA LYS A 688 -27.50 2.14 24.07
C LYS A 688 -26.24 1.36 24.42
N ASN A 689 -25.17 2.06 24.80
CA ASN A 689 -23.94 1.46 25.34
C ASN A 689 -23.36 0.33 24.46
N GLN A 690 -23.43 0.46 23.14
CA GLN A 690 -22.83 -0.52 22.23
C GLN A 690 -21.31 -0.41 22.31
N LYS A 691 -20.63 -1.53 22.62
CA LYS A 691 -19.17 -1.64 22.54
C LYS A 691 -18.74 -1.73 21.06
N PHE A 692 -17.85 -0.86 20.62
CA PHE A 692 -17.33 -0.81 19.25
C PHE A 692 -15.86 -0.41 19.25
N ILE A 693 -15.19 -0.52 18.10
CA ILE A 693 -13.77 -0.20 17.97
C ILE A 693 -13.59 1.16 17.28
N GLU A 694 -12.85 2.05 17.94
CA GLU A 694 -12.26 3.24 17.33
C GLU A 694 -10.95 2.83 16.66
N THR A 695 -10.90 2.78 15.32
CA THR A 695 -9.66 2.41 14.61
C THR A 695 -8.68 3.58 14.61
N THR A 696 -7.41 3.30 14.94
CA THR A 696 -6.30 4.27 14.92
C THR A 696 -5.32 3.99 13.79
N SER A 697 -5.42 2.81 13.17
CA SER A 697 -4.62 2.38 12.05
C SER A 697 -5.44 1.47 11.14
N GLU A 698 -5.51 1.86 9.87
CA GLU A 698 -6.10 1.13 8.74
C GLU A 698 -5.08 1.12 7.59
N PRO A 699 -3.97 0.36 7.74
CA PRO A 699 -2.83 0.43 6.82
C PRO A 699 -3.11 -0.19 5.45
N SER A 700 -4.11 -1.06 5.35
CA SER A 700 -4.39 -1.84 4.15
C SER A 700 -5.07 -1.01 3.06
N ILE A 701 -4.63 -1.20 1.82
CA ILE A 701 -5.17 -0.50 0.63
C ILE A 701 -6.68 -0.74 0.46
N THR A 702 -7.19 -1.86 0.97
CA THR A 702 -8.62 -2.19 1.03
C THR A 702 -9.44 -1.07 1.65
N PHE A 703 -8.96 -0.44 2.73
CA PHE A 703 -9.65 0.67 3.40
C PHE A 703 -9.40 2.03 2.75
N ILE A 704 -8.54 2.11 1.71
CA ILE A 704 -8.34 3.33 0.90
C ILE A 704 -9.30 3.36 -0.28
N VAL A 705 -9.56 2.19 -0.88
CA VAL A 705 -10.42 2.05 -2.07
C VAL A 705 -11.87 1.76 -1.70
N GLY A 706 -12.13 1.30 -0.47
CA GLY A 706 -13.47 1.09 0.07
C GLY A 706 -14.35 2.34 -0.02
N LYS A 707 -15.65 2.13 -0.21
CA LYS A 707 -16.67 3.20 -0.27
C LYS A 707 -17.56 3.23 0.98
N PHE A 708 -17.03 2.72 2.09
CA PHE A 708 -17.68 2.59 3.40
C PHE A 708 -16.73 3.09 4.48
N ASP A 709 -17.28 3.67 5.53
CA ASP A 709 -16.50 4.17 6.66
C ASP A 709 -16.11 3.04 7.63
N GLY A 710 -16.96 2.02 7.82
CA GLY A 710 -16.66 0.92 8.74
C GLY A 710 -17.46 -0.36 8.50
N ILE A 711 -17.36 -1.32 9.41
CA ILE A 711 -18.13 -2.57 9.36
C ILE A 711 -18.98 -2.68 10.61
N LEU A 712 -20.22 -3.09 10.43
CA LEU A 712 -21.13 -3.52 11.49
C LEU A 712 -21.30 -5.03 11.39
N GLY A 713 -20.60 -5.74 12.27
CA GLY A 713 -20.67 -7.20 12.35
C GLY A 713 -22.01 -7.71 12.86
N LEU A 714 -22.58 -8.67 12.14
CA LEU A 714 -23.82 -9.39 12.44
C LEU A 714 -23.61 -10.87 12.74
N GLY A 715 -22.36 -11.31 12.73
CA GLY A 715 -21.95 -12.66 13.05
C GLY A 715 -22.15 -13.04 14.52
N PHE A 716 -21.70 -14.24 14.82
CA PHE A 716 -21.83 -14.87 16.13
C PHE A 716 -20.86 -14.28 17.17
N PRO A 717 -21.26 -14.09 18.44
CA PRO A 717 -20.38 -13.51 19.47
C PRO A 717 -19.06 -14.27 19.66
N GLU A 718 -19.02 -15.57 19.35
CA GLU A 718 -17.86 -16.46 19.45
C GLU A 718 -16.66 -15.99 18.62
N ILE A 719 -16.91 -15.33 17.48
CA ILE A 719 -15.87 -14.79 16.60
C ILE A 719 -15.60 -13.29 16.85
N SER A 720 -16.21 -12.70 17.89
CA SER A 720 -15.97 -11.31 18.24
C SER A 720 -14.64 -11.12 18.97
N VAL A 721 -13.79 -10.28 18.41
CA VAL A 721 -12.60 -9.79 19.10
C VAL A 721 -13.02 -9.03 20.37
N GLY A 722 -12.28 -9.24 21.47
CA GLY A 722 -12.54 -8.59 22.76
C GLY A 722 -13.88 -8.97 23.41
N LYS A 723 -14.52 -10.06 22.96
CA LYS A 723 -15.84 -10.53 23.42
C LYS A 723 -16.90 -9.42 23.43
N ALA A 724 -16.81 -8.48 22.49
CA ALA A 724 -17.79 -7.42 22.34
C ALA A 724 -19.12 -8.01 21.86
N PRO A 725 -20.27 -7.67 22.45
CA PRO A 725 -21.56 -8.18 21.99
C PRO A 725 -21.89 -7.56 20.62
N PRO A 726 -22.25 -8.38 19.60
CA PRO A 726 -22.78 -7.89 18.34
C PRO A 726 -24.04 -7.05 18.55
N ILE A 727 -24.29 -6.08 17.66
CA ILE A 727 -25.35 -5.10 17.89
C ILE A 727 -26.75 -5.69 17.98
N TRP A 728 -27.03 -6.76 17.23
CA TRP A 728 -28.32 -7.45 17.28
C TRP A 728 -28.57 -8.09 18.66
N GLN A 729 -27.52 -8.55 19.34
CA GLN A 729 -27.61 -9.10 20.69
C GLN A 729 -27.95 -7.99 21.69
N VAL A 730 -27.31 -6.83 21.56
CA VAL A 730 -27.60 -5.67 22.41
C VAL A 730 -29.02 -5.14 22.16
N MET A 731 -29.49 -5.13 20.92
CA MET A 731 -30.88 -4.81 20.57
C MET A 731 -31.87 -5.74 21.29
N LYS A 732 -31.61 -7.05 21.27
CA LYS A 732 -32.41 -8.06 21.98
C LYS A 732 -32.40 -7.82 23.50
N GLU A 733 -31.22 -7.66 24.10
CA GLU A 733 -31.06 -7.42 25.55
C GLU A 733 -31.81 -6.16 26.01
N GLN A 734 -31.88 -5.15 25.15
CA GLN A 734 -32.62 -3.90 25.37
C GLN A 734 -34.10 -3.97 24.97
N LYS A 735 -34.58 -5.13 24.48
CA LYS A 735 -35.96 -5.35 24.00
C LYS A 735 -36.38 -4.38 22.89
N LEU A 736 -35.43 -4.04 22.02
CA LEU A 736 -35.65 -3.16 20.86
C LEU A 736 -36.20 -3.93 19.64
N ILE A 737 -36.06 -5.26 19.63
CA ILE A 737 -36.56 -6.16 18.59
C ILE A 737 -37.38 -7.28 19.23
N GLU A 738 -38.42 -7.76 18.54
CA GLU A 738 -39.36 -8.74 19.08
C GLU A 738 -38.83 -10.19 19.02
N LYS A 739 -38.09 -10.52 17.94
CA LYS A 739 -37.54 -11.86 17.70
C LYS A 739 -36.04 -11.80 17.48
N ASP A 740 -35.36 -12.90 17.79
CA ASP A 740 -33.92 -13.08 17.64
C ASP A 740 -33.55 -13.45 16.19
N VAL A 741 -34.10 -12.68 15.26
CA VAL A 741 -34.02 -12.97 13.83
C VAL A 741 -33.65 -11.69 13.11
N PHE A 742 -32.78 -11.81 12.10
CA PHE A 742 -32.69 -10.80 11.06
C PHE A 742 -32.69 -11.45 9.68
N SER A 743 -33.10 -10.70 8.66
CA SER A 743 -33.14 -11.20 7.28
C SER A 743 -32.63 -10.19 6.27
N PHE A 744 -32.01 -10.71 5.22
CA PHE A 744 -31.56 -9.96 4.06
C PHE A 744 -32.41 -10.28 2.84
N TRP A 745 -32.87 -9.21 2.19
CA TRP A 745 -33.31 -9.23 0.80
C TRP A 745 -32.37 -8.35 -0.01
N LEU A 746 -31.59 -8.96 -0.90
CA LEU A 746 -30.61 -8.26 -1.73
C LEU A 746 -31.18 -8.13 -3.15
N ASN A 747 -31.67 -6.94 -3.49
CA ASN A 747 -32.35 -6.71 -4.75
C ASN A 747 -31.36 -6.72 -5.92
N ARG A 748 -31.61 -7.64 -6.86
CA ARG A 748 -30.78 -7.82 -8.05
C ARG A 748 -31.14 -6.86 -9.18
N ASP A 749 -32.34 -6.28 -9.15
CA ASP A 749 -32.78 -5.30 -10.14
C ASP A 749 -31.88 -4.06 -10.07
N THR A 750 -31.22 -3.79 -11.19
CA THR A 750 -30.24 -2.72 -11.29
C THR A 750 -30.84 -1.33 -11.46
N ASP A 751 -32.14 -1.25 -11.77
CA ASP A 751 -32.87 -0.01 -12.00
C ASP A 751 -33.80 0.34 -10.81
N ALA A 752 -33.85 -0.53 -9.79
CA ALA A 752 -34.63 -0.32 -8.60
C ALA A 752 -34.03 0.80 -7.71
N PRO A 753 -34.87 1.61 -7.04
CA PRO A 753 -34.42 2.71 -6.19
C PRO A 753 -33.71 2.23 -4.90
N THR A 754 -34.02 1.02 -4.43
CA THR A 754 -33.39 0.39 -3.27
C THR A 754 -32.57 -0.81 -3.71
N GLY A 755 -31.35 -0.90 -3.17
CA GLY A 755 -30.46 -2.03 -3.42
C GLY A 755 -30.89 -3.29 -2.67
N GLY A 756 -31.64 -3.17 -1.58
CA GLY A 756 -32.15 -4.27 -0.79
C GLY A 756 -32.70 -3.78 0.54
N GLU A 757 -33.01 -4.71 1.43
CA GLU A 757 -33.50 -4.41 2.78
C GLU A 757 -32.91 -5.41 3.78
N LEU A 758 -32.45 -4.88 4.91
CA LEU A 758 -32.13 -5.64 6.13
C LEU A 758 -33.29 -5.45 7.12
N VAL A 759 -33.83 -6.55 7.63
CA VAL A 759 -34.89 -6.53 8.64
C VAL A 759 -34.38 -7.12 9.93
N PHE A 760 -34.42 -6.38 11.03
CA PHE A 760 -34.22 -6.90 12.38
C PHE A 760 -35.56 -7.20 13.06
N GLY A 761 -35.61 -8.28 13.83
CA GLY A 761 -36.81 -8.69 14.57
C GLY A 761 -37.80 -9.54 13.78
N GLY A 762 -37.51 -9.89 12.51
CA GLY A 762 -38.43 -10.67 11.69
C GLY A 762 -38.01 -10.76 10.22
N VAL A 763 -39.02 -10.91 9.35
CA VAL A 763 -38.89 -11.02 7.90
C VAL A 763 -40.00 -10.21 7.23
N ASP A 764 -39.78 -9.70 6.02
CA ASP A 764 -40.85 -9.10 5.22
C ASP A 764 -41.41 -10.12 4.20
N PRO A 765 -42.70 -10.53 4.31
CA PRO A 765 -43.32 -11.48 3.39
C PRO A 765 -43.33 -11.06 1.92
N LYS A 766 -43.11 -9.79 1.61
CA LYS A 766 -43.04 -9.28 0.23
C LYS A 766 -41.73 -9.62 -0.47
N HIS A 767 -40.69 -10.00 0.28
CA HIS A 767 -39.33 -10.17 -0.22
C HIS A 767 -38.96 -11.61 -0.58
N TYR A 768 -39.89 -12.57 -0.45
CA TYR A 768 -39.64 -13.97 -0.80
C TYR A 768 -40.88 -14.71 -1.32
N LYS A 769 -40.64 -15.81 -2.02
CA LYS A 769 -41.67 -16.74 -2.52
C LYS A 769 -41.56 -18.08 -1.82
N GLY A 770 -42.73 -18.64 -1.46
CA GLY A 770 -42.83 -19.92 -0.77
C GLY A 770 -42.34 -19.87 0.68
N ASN A 771 -41.89 -21.02 1.20
CA ASN A 771 -41.41 -21.17 2.58
C ASN A 771 -39.88 -21.27 2.65
N HIS A 772 -39.29 -20.71 3.71
CA HIS A 772 -37.86 -20.88 4.00
C HIS A 772 -37.54 -22.33 4.35
N THR A 773 -36.40 -22.79 3.83
CA THR A 773 -35.80 -24.07 4.20
C THR A 773 -34.67 -23.80 5.18
N TYR A 774 -34.84 -24.28 6.41
CA TYR A 774 -33.93 -23.99 7.50
C TYR A 774 -32.87 -25.08 7.69
N VAL A 775 -31.64 -24.65 7.95
CA VAL A 775 -30.51 -25.51 8.28
C VAL A 775 -29.77 -24.98 9.51
N PRO A 776 -29.19 -25.85 10.36
CA PRO A 776 -28.39 -25.40 11.49
C PRO A 776 -27.20 -24.56 11.01
N VAL A 777 -26.82 -23.55 11.79
CA VAL A 777 -25.73 -22.62 11.46
C VAL A 777 -24.38 -23.34 11.47
N THR A 778 -23.58 -23.13 10.42
CA THR A 778 -22.20 -23.62 10.33
C THR A 778 -21.20 -22.58 9.79
N HIS A 779 -21.40 -21.29 10.07
CA HIS A 779 -20.64 -20.09 9.63
C HIS A 779 -21.16 -19.41 8.34
N SER A 780 -21.16 -18.06 8.30
CA SER A 780 -21.66 -17.20 7.20
C SER A 780 -20.59 -16.23 6.69
N GLY A 781 -20.64 -15.81 5.42
CA GLY A 781 -19.70 -14.79 4.89
C GLY A 781 -19.85 -14.41 3.39
N THR A 782 -19.14 -13.32 3.03
CA THR A 782 -18.72 -12.67 1.75
C THR A 782 -19.74 -12.42 0.63
N SER A 783 -19.33 -11.77 -0.48
CA SER A 783 -20.17 -11.45 -1.66
C SER A 783 -19.62 -12.06 -2.97
N LEU A 784 -18.98 -13.23 -2.86
CA LEU A 784 -18.83 -14.19 -3.95
C LEU A 784 -19.11 -15.58 -3.39
N ILE A 785 -19.36 -16.53 -4.26
CA ILE A 785 -19.45 -17.92 -3.83
C ILE A 785 -18.03 -18.47 -3.69
N GLY A 786 -17.53 -18.52 -2.45
CA GLY A 786 -16.22 -19.08 -2.13
C GLY A 786 -16.31 -20.58 -1.87
N GLY A 787 -15.47 -21.38 -2.52
CA GLY A 787 -15.48 -22.83 -2.32
C GLY A 787 -14.17 -23.51 -2.69
N PRO A 788 -14.08 -24.84 -2.50
CA PRO A 788 -12.86 -25.59 -2.73
C PRO A 788 -12.32 -25.42 -4.15
N THR A 789 -11.01 -25.20 -4.29
CA THR A 789 -10.33 -24.98 -5.58
C THR A 789 -10.67 -26.08 -6.59
N THR A 790 -10.77 -27.33 -6.12
CA THR A 790 -11.12 -28.51 -6.91
C THR A 790 -12.46 -28.38 -7.63
N ILE A 791 -13.47 -27.79 -6.99
CA ILE A 791 -14.81 -27.63 -7.55
C ILE A 791 -14.88 -26.36 -8.40
N VAL A 792 -14.27 -25.26 -7.94
CA VAL A 792 -14.28 -24.00 -8.67
C VAL A 792 -13.56 -24.13 -10.02
N ALA A 793 -12.48 -24.92 -10.11
CA ALA A 793 -11.84 -25.25 -11.39
C ALA A 793 -12.81 -25.92 -12.38
N GLN A 794 -13.65 -26.85 -11.90
CA GLN A 794 -14.65 -27.52 -12.73
C GLN A 794 -15.74 -26.55 -13.20
N ILE A 795 -16.17 -25.64 -12.31
CA ILE A 795 -17.14 -24.59 -12.65
C ILE A 795 -16.57 -23.66 -13.72
N ASN A 796 -15.35 -23.15 -13.51
CA ASN A 796 -14.68 -22.26 -14.45
C ASN A 796 -14.54 -22.91 -15.83
N HIS A 797 -14.14 -24.18 -15.89
CA HIS A 797 -14.09 -24.91 -17.15
C HIS A 797 -15.48 -25.04 -17.81
N ALA A 798 -16.52 -25.36 -17.04
CA ALA A 798 -17.88 -25.55 -17.56
C ALA A 798 -18.54 -24.26 -18.06
N ILE A 799 -18.19 -23.11 -17.49
CA ILE A 799 -18.72 -21.80 -17.90
C ILE A 799 -17.79 -21.07 -18.89
N GLY A 800 -16.65 -21.67 -19.25
CA GLY A 800 -15.66 -21.07 -20.16
C GLY A 800 -14.94 -19.87 -19.56
N ALA A 801 -14.69 -19.87 -18.25
CA ALA A 801 -13.98 -18.81 -17.56
C ALA A 801 -12.47 -18.96 -17.73
N GLU A 802 -11.78 -17.83 -17.94
CA GLU A 802 -10.32 -17.76 -17.98
C GLU A 802 -9.73 -18.24 -16.64
N GLY A 803 -8.77 -19.17 -16.73
CA GLY A 803 -8.01 -19.66 -15.59
C GLY A 803 -6.50 -19.53 -15.80
N ILE A 804 -5.75 -20.01 -14.82
CA ILE A 804 -4.28 -20.05 -14.86
C ILE A 804 -3.83 -21.46 -15.20
N VAL A 805 -2.82 -21.55 -16.06
CA VAL A 805 -2.15 -22.80 -16.38
C VAL A 805 -1.18 -23.15 -15.25
N SER A 806 -1.39 -24.26 -14.54
CA SER A 806 -0.37 -24.83 -13.64
C SER A 806 0.41 -25.93 -14.36
N MET A 807 1.72 -25.72 -14.47
CA MET A 807 2.63 -26.69 -15.04
C MET A 807 2.81 -27.90 -14.12
N GLU A 808 2.75 -27.70 -12.81
CA GLU A 808 2.83 -28.75 -11.79
C GLU A 808 1.62 -29.69 -11.87
N CYS A 809 0.41 -29.13 -12.00
CA CYS A 809 -0.82 -29.89 -12.23
C CYS A 809 -0.73 -30.70 -13.53
N LYS A 810 -0.30 -30.07 -14.62
CA LYS A 810 -0.12 -30.75 -15.91
C LYS A 810 0.90 -31.87 -15.82
N GLN A 811 2.02 -31.64 -15.14
CA GLN A 811 3.05 -32.66 -14.92
C GLN A 811 2.50 -33.85 -14.13
N VAL A 812 1.73 -33.59 -13.05
CA VAL A 812 1.13 -34.68 -12.25
C VAL A 812 0.12 -35.47 -13.07
N VAL A 813 -0.76 -34.81 -13.84
CA VAL A 813 -1.71 -35.51 -14.71
C VAL A 813 -0.99 -36.30 -15.80
N GLN A 814 0.09 -35.76 -16.36
CA GLN A 814 0.87 -36.40 -17.41
C GLN A 814 1.64 -37.63 -16.91
N ASP A 815 2.31 -37.51 -15.77
CA ASP A 815 3.20 -38.56 -15.25
C ASP A 815 2.45 -39.62 -14.44
N TYR A 816 1.42 -39.21 -13.69
CA TYR A 816 0.75 -40.06 -12.71
C TYR A 816 -0.73 -40.32 -13.03
N GLY A 817 -1.34 -39.61 -13.98
CA GLY A 817 -2.78 -39.69 -14.26
C GLY A 817 -3.27 -41.10 -14.60
N ASP A 818 -2.52 -41.84 -15.41
CA ASP A 818 -2.82 -43.23 -15.75
C ASP A 818 -2.80 -44.16 -14.53
N MET A 819 -1.80 -43.99 -13.65
CA MET A 819 -1.67 -44.76 -12.41
C MET A 819 -2.78 -44.40 -11.41
N ILE A 820 -3.13 -43.11 -11.30
CA ILE A 820 -4.25 -42.65 -10.46
C ILE A 820 -5.56 -43.30 -10.92
N LEU A 821 -5.83 -43.30 -12.22
CA LEU A 821 -7.03 -43.91 -12.80
C LEU A 821 -7.08 -45.41 -12.53
N GLU A 822 -5.98 -46.13 -12.69
CA GLU A 822 -5.92 -47.58 -12.44
C GLU A 822 -6.15 -47.92 -10.97
N LEU A 823 -5.54 -47.17 -10.05
CA LEU A 823 -5.76 -47.33 -8.62
C LEU A 823 -7.22 -47.05 -8.23
N LEU A 824 -7.86 -46.03 -8.82
CA LEU A 824 -9.28 -45.75 -8.60
C LEU A 824 -10.20 -46.85 -9.16
N ILE A 825 -9.88 -47.42 -10.32
CA ILE A 825 -10.61 -48.58 -10.88
C ILE A 825 -10.44 -49.81 -9.98
N ALA A 826 -9.25 -49.99 -9.40
CA ALA A 826 -8.95 -51.04 -8.42
C ALA A 826 -9.58 -50.80 -7.04
N GLN A 827 -10.45 -49.80 -6.89
CA GLN A 827 -11.12 -49.42 -5.65
C GLN A 827 -10.14 -49.04 -4.52
N ALA A 828 -8.98 -48.49 -4.86
CA ALA A 828 -8.08 -47.90 -3.87
C ALA A 828 -8.79 -46.74 -3.15
N ASN A 829 -8.44 -46.54 -1.87
CA ASN A 829 -8.98 -45.43 -1.09
C ASN A 829 -8.46 -44.09 -1.66
N PRO A 830 -9.33 -43.21 -2.20
CA PRO A 830 -8.91 -41.95 -2.81
C PRO A 830 -8.11 -41.05 -1.87
N LEU A 831 -8.38 -41.10 -0.56
CA LEU A 831 -7.70 -40.29 0.45
C LEU A 831 -6.24 -40.72 0.72
N ARG A 832 -5.88 -41.95 0.35
CA ARG A 832 -4.54 -42.51 0.54
C ARG A 832 -3.76 -42.67 -0.77
N LEU A 833 -4.39 -42.32 -1.88
CA LEU A 833 -3.86 -42.63 -3.21
C LEU A 833 -2.59 -41.83 -3.48
N CYS A 834 -2.58 -40.53 -3.17
CA CYS A 834 -1.40 -39.68 -3.42
C CYS A 834 -0.21 -39.99 -2.50
N SER A 835 -0.45 -40.48 -1.28
CA SER A 835 0.62 -41.00 -0.42
C SER A 835 1.12 -42.37 -0.85
N GLN A 836 0.24 -43.25 -1.37
CA GLN A 836 0.64 -44.52 -1.99
C GLN A 836 1.51 -44.32 -3.24
N ILE A 837 1.26 -43.28 -4.01
CA ILE A 837 2.07 -42.89 -5.17
C ILE A 837 3.40 -42.22 -4.75
N GLY A 838 3.53 -41.80 -3.48
CA GLY A 838 4.71 -41.12 -2.96
C GLY A 838 4.76 -39.62 -3.26
N LEU A 839 3.64 -39.02 -3.69
CA LEU A 839 3.51 -37.58 -3.91
C LEU A 839 3.12 -36.82 -2.63
N CYS A 840 2.52 -37.49 -1.64
CA CYS A 840 2.19 -36.92 -0.34
C CYS A 840 2.88 -37.69 0.80
N GLU A 841 3.35 -36.97 1.84
CA GLU A 841 4.00 -37.59 3.00
C GLU A 841 3.04 -38.29 3.97
N PHE A 842 1.81 -37.79 4.10
CA PHE A 842 0.86 -38.24 5.14
C PHE A 842 -0.32 -39.02 4.56
N ASP A 843 -0.86 -39.97 5.34
CA ASP A 843 -1.87 -40.95 4.92
C ASP A 843 -3.34 -40.49 5.10
N GLY A 844 -3.54 -39.21 5.39
CA GLY A 844 -4.85 -38.57 5.53
C GLY A 844 -5.68 -38.96 6.76
N THR A 845 -5.11 -39.59 7.80
CA THR A 845 -5.90 -40.10 8.94
C THR A 845 -5.75 -39.42 10.32
N HIS A 846 -4.83 -38.47 10.51
CA HIS A 846 -4.77 -37.70 11.77
C HIS A 846 -4.41 -36.21 11.56
N SER A 847 -5.14 -35.36 12.30
CA SER A 847 -5.01 -33.90 12.38
C SER A 847 -3.62 -33.45 12.83
N VAL A 848 -3.08 -32.42 12.17
CA VAL A 848 -1.90 -31.67 12.63
C VAL A 848 -2.15 -31.17 14.05
N SER A 849 -1.55 -31.86 15.02
CA SER A 849 -1.52 -31.41 16.41
C SER A 849 -0.31 -30.50 16.59
N ASN A 850 -0.53 -29.28 17.06
CA ASN A 850 0.49 -28.37 17.55
C ASN A 850 1.29 -29.00 18.70
N LYS A 851 2.51 -29.48 18.42
CA LYS A 851 3.59 -29.56 19.42
C LYS A 851 4.96 -29.69 18.73
N ILE A 852 5.83 -28.75 19.09
CA ILE A 852 7.16 -28.46 18.56
C ILE A 852 8.16 -29.57 18.94
N GLU A 853 9.06 -29.94 18.01
CA GLU A 853 10.50 -30.07 18.28
C GLU A 853 11.30 -29.99 16.97
N SER A 854 12.32 -29.13 16.96
CA SER A 854 13.29 -29.02 15.88
C SER A 854 14.23 -30.21 15.88
N VAL A 855 14.36 -30.92 14.76
CA VAL A 855 15.59 -31.63 14.44
C VAL A 855 15.77 -31.68 12.93
N VAL A 856 17.01 -31.44 12.55
CA VAL A 856 17.61 -31.48 11.21
C VAL A 856 16.98 -32.52 10.28
N ASP A 857 16.38 -32.08 9.17
CA ASP A 857 16.60 -32.68 7.84
C ASP A 857 16.05 -31.79 6.71
N LYS A 858 16.74 -31.88 5.57
CA LYS A 858 16.65 -31.05 4.37
C LYS A 858 15.43 -31.38 3.51
N GLU A 859 15.10 -30.44 2.61
CA GLU A 859 14.23 -30.58 1.43
C GLU A 859 12.76 -30.93 1.73
N LYS A 860 11.82 -30.00 1.48
CA LYS A 860 10.44 -30.28 0.99
C LYS A 860 9.58 -29.01 0.94
N VAL A 861 9.73 -28.23 -0.12
CA VAL A 861 8.67 -27.30 -0.58
C VAL A 861 8.07 -27.80 -1.91
N SER A 862 8.82 -28.60 -2.70
CA SER A 862 8.31 -29.15 -3.97
C SER A 862 7.36 -30.35 -3.80
N SER A 863 7.38 -31.04 -2.64
CA SER A 863 6.45 -32.13 -2.32
C SER A 863 5.02 -31.65 -2.15
N ASP A 864 4.81 -30.49 -1.54
CA ASP A 864 3.47 -30.06 -1.10
C ASP A 864 2.59 -29.58 -2.27
N LEU A 865 3.20 -28.91 -3.25
CA LEU A 865 2.52 -28.51 -4.49
C LEU A 865 2.17 -29.73 -5.35
N SER A 866 3.07 -30.71 -5.44
CA SER A 866 2.85 -31.95 -6.17
C SER A 866 1.79 -32.82 -5.49
N CYS A 867 1.77 -32.84 -4.15
CA CYS A 867 0.73 -33.49 -3.34
C CYS A 867 -0.64 -32.87 -3.61
N THR A 868 -0.76 -31.54 -3.53
CA THR A 868 -2.01 -30.81 -3.80
C THR A 868 -2.51 -31.08 -5.23
N ALA A 869 -1.63 -31.02 -6.23
CA ALA A 869 -1.96 -31.35 -7.61
C ALA A 869 -2.46 -32.79 -7.78
N CYS A 870 -1.85 -33.75 -7.07
CA CYS A 870 -2.32 -35.13 -7.07
C CYS A 870 -3.71 -35.25 -6.46
N GLU A 871 -3.97 -34.65 -5.30
CA GLU A 871 -5.28 -34.72 -4.64
C GLU A 871 -6.39 -34.14 -5.53
N MET A 872 -6.12 -33.03 -6.22
CA MET A 872 -7.03 -32.47 -7.22
C MET A 872 -7.29 -33.44 -8.38
N ALA A 873 -6.22 -34.00 -8.95
CA ALA A 873 -6.31 -34.96 -10.05
C ALA A 873 -7.11 -36.21 -9.66
N VAL A 874 -6.90 -36.75 -8.45
CA VAL A 874 -7.67 -37.88 -7.91
C VAL A 874 -9.18 -37.57 -7.90
N ILE A 875 -9.57 -36.40 -7.38
CA ILE A 875 -10.98 -36.00 -7.31
C ILE A 875 -11.58 -35.85 -8.71
N TRP A 876 -10.88 -35.20 -9.63
CA TRP A 876 -11.37 -34.98 -11.00
C TRP A 876 -11.50 -36.28 -11.78
N ILE A 877 -10.49 -37.15 -11.72
CA ILE A 877 -10.49 -38.46 -12.36
C ILE A 877 -11.61 -39.33 -11.77
N GLN A 878 -11.77 -39.33 -10.44
CA GLN A 878 -12.84 -40.08 -9.79
C GLN A 878 -14.23 -39.59 -10.21
N ASN A 879 -14.43 -38.27 -10.35
CA ASN A 879 -15.70 -37.72 -10.80
C ASN A 879 -16.01 -38.14 -12.26
N GLN A 880 -15.05 -38.02 -13.18
CA GLN A 880 -15.25 -38.45 -14.56
C GLN A 880 -15.44 -39.97 -14.70
N LEU A 881 -14.79 -40.76 -13.84
CA LEU A 881 -14.97 -42.21 -13.78
C LEU A 881 -16.42 -42.57 -13.37
N ARG A 882 -17.00 -41.85 -12.40
CA ARG A 882 -18.43 -42.03 -12.01
C ARG A 882 -19.40 -41.67 -13.13
N GLN A 883 -18.98 -40.87 -14.11
CA GLN A 883 -19.77 -40.51 -15.29
C GLN A 883 -19.59 -41.49 -16.47
N ASN A 884 -18.94 -42.65 -16.25
CA ASN A 884 -18.69 -43.68 -17.27
C ASN A 884 -17.97 -43.14 -18.53
N LYS A 885 -17.05 -42.18 -18.39
CA LYS A 885 -16.23 -41.66 -19.49
C LYS A 885 -15.08 -42.62 -19.83
N THR A 886 -14.55 -42.53 -21.05
CA THR A 886 -13.41 -43.36 -21.48
C THR A 886 -12.10 -42.85 -20.88
N ARG A 887 -11.10 -43.74 -20.72
CA ARG A 887 -9.76 -43.43 -20.17
C ARG A 887 -9.15 -42.17 -20.78
N GLY A 888 -9.10 -42.08 -22.11
CA GLY A 888 -8.52 -40.92 -22.80
C GLY A 888 -9.27 -39.61 -22.52
N LEU A 889 -10.61 -39.65 -22.44
CA LEU A 889 -11.41 -38.46 -22.13
C LEU A 889 -11.24 -38.03 -20.66
N ILE A 890 -11.08 -38.98 -19.73
CA ILE A 890 -10.87 -38.68 -18.31
C ILE A 890 -9.56 -37.91 -18.11
N LEU A 891 -8.46 -38.39 -18.69
CA LEU A 891 -7.15 -37.76 -18.55
C LEU A 891 -7.07 -36.44 -19.30
N GLN A 892 -7.67 -36.36 -20.50
CA GLN A 892 -7.78 -35.10 -21.24
C GLN A 892 -8.55 -34.05 -20.43
N TYR A 893 -9.66 -34.43 -19.80
CA TYR A 893 -10.44 -33.54 -18.95
C TYR A 893 -9.64 -33.04 -17.75
N ALA A 894 -8.95 -33.94 -17.03
CA ALA A 894 -8.08 -33.55 -15.91
C ALA A 894 -6.97 -32.57 -16.36
N ASN A 895 -6.36 -32.80 -17.52
CA ASN A 895 -5.35 -31.90 -18.09
C ASN A 895 -5.94 -30.54 -18.50
N GLN A 896 -7.17 -30.51 -19.03
CA GLN A 896 -7.87 -29.25 -19.34
C GLN A 896 -8.19 -28.46 -18.08
N LEU A 897 -8.54 -29.11 -16.96
CA LEU A 897 -8.75 -28.42 -15.69
C LEU A 897 -7.48 -27.77 -15.15
N CYS A 898 -6.30 -28.35 -15.42
CA CYS A 898 -5.02 -27.70 -15.11
C CYS A 898 -4.78 -26.39 -15.89
N GLU A 899 -5.53 -26.13 -16.96
CA GLU A 899 -5.52 -24.85 -17.71
C GLU A 899 -6.54 -23.84 -17.19
N HIS A 900 -7.52 -24.30 -16.41
CA HIS A 900 -8.64 -23.52 -15.90
C HIS A 900 -8.58 -23.36 -14.38
N LEU A 901 -7.39 -23.51 -13.77
CA LEU A 901 -7.26 -23.31 -12.34
C LEU A 901 -7.68 -21.89 -11.97
N PRO A 902 -8.43 -21.72 -10.86
CA PRO A 902 -8.84 -20.40 -10.40
C PRO A 902 -7.62 -19.49 -10.20
N SER A 903 -7.73 -18.25 -10.69
CA SER A 903 -6.69 -17.25 -10.48
C SER A 903 -6.52 -16.97 -8.97
N PRO A 904 -5.29 -16.86 -8.42
CA PRO A 904 -5.07 -16.43 -7.04
C PRO A 904 -5.52 -14.98 -6.83
N ASN A 905 -5.71 -14.21 -7.89
CA ASN A 905 -6.33 -12.89 -7.82
C ASN A 905 -7.86 -12.94 -7.67
N GLY A 906 -8.47 -14.14 -7.73
CA GLY A 906 -9.88 -14.43 -7.48
C GLY A 906 -10.88 -13.98 -8.55
N GLU A 907 -10.40 -13.59 -9.74
CA GLU A 907 -11.24 -13.28 -10.90
C GLU A 907 -10.99 -14.26 -12.03
N SER A 908 -12.08 -14.72 -12.65
CA SER A 908 -12.05 -15.49 -13.89
C SER A 908 -13.00 -14.83 -14.89
N ALA A 909 -12.44 -14.18 -15.90
CA ALA A 909 -13.21 -13.50 -16.94
C ALA A 909 -13.98 -14.52 -17.79
N VAL A 910 -15.19 -14.16 -18.23
CA VAL A 910 -16.02 -14.99 -19.13
C VAL A 910 -16.51 -14.14 -20.30
N ASP A 911 -16.83 -14.81 -21.41
CA ASP A 911 -17.47 -14.14 -22.54
C ASP A 911 -18.91 -13.72 -22.20
N CYS A 912 -19.16 -12.40 -22.18
CA CYS A 912 -20.47 -11.82 -21.94
C CYS A 912 -21.55 -12.28 -22.94
N HIS A 913 -21.16 -12.61 -24.18
CA HIS A 913 -22.11 -13.07 -25.21
C HIS A 913 -22.49 -14.55 -25.03
N GLY A 914 -21.69 -15.30 -24.28
CA GLY A 914 -21.87 -16.73 -24.01
C GLY A 914 -22.77 -17.07 -22.83
N ILE A 915 -23.23 -16.08 -22.04
CA ILE A 915 -23.96 -16.31 -20.76
C ILE A 915 -25.15 -17.26 -20.93
N SER A 916 -25.97 -17.05 -21.95
CA SER A 916 -27.16 -17.88 -22.24
C SER A 916 -26.85 -19.36 -22.55
N LYS A 917 -25.59 -19.70 -22.86
CA LYS A 917 -25.14 -21.07 -23.16
C LYS A 917 -24.52 -21.76 -21.95
N MET A 918 -24.27 -21.04 -20.85
CA MET A 918 -23.66 -21.60 -19.65
C MET A 918 -24.68 -22.46 -18.88
N PRO A 919 -24.24 -23.47 -18.13
CA PRO A 919 -25.15 -24.35 -17.40
C PRO A 919 -25.76 -23.66 -16.18
N ASN A 920 -26.97 -24.09 -15.79
CA ASN A 920 -27.47 -23.82 -14.44
C ASN A 920 -26.61 -24.59 -13.42
N LEU A 921 -26.26 -23.94 -12.32
CA LEU A 921 -25.52 -24.54 -11.21
C LEU A 921 -26.46 -24.69 -10.03
N ALA A 922 -26.26 -25.69 -9.17
CA ALA A 922 -27.16 -25.89 -8.04
C ALA A 922 -26.44 -26.34 -6.77
N PHE A 923 -26.90 -25.82 -5.64
CA PHE A 923 -26.50 -26.22 -4.29
C PHE A 923 -27.60 -27.07 -3.67
N THR A 924 -27.25 -28.24 -3.13
CA THR A 924 -28.21 -29.04 -2.36
C THR A 924 -27.98 -28.77 -0.88
N ILE A 925 -28.95 -28.10 -0.25
CA ILE A 925 -28.92 -27.71 1.17
C ILE A 925 -30.14 -28.33 1.84
N ALA A 926 -29.93 -29.17 2.87
CA ALA A 926 -30.98 -29.96 3.53
C ALA A 926 -31.94 -30.68 2.56
N ASN A 927 -31.37 -31.42 1.60
CA ASN A 927 -32.10 -32.16 0.56
C ASN A 927 -32.99 -31.31 -0.37
N LYS A 928 -32.89 -29.98 -0.31
CA LYS A 928 -33.51 -29.07 -1.26
C LYS A 928 -32.47 -28.51 -2.21
N THR A 929 -32.80 -28.47 -3.49
CA THR A 929 -31.91 -27.97 -4.54
C THR A 929 -32.17 -26.48 -4.81
N PHE A 930 -31.14 -25.66 -4.63
CA PHE A 930 -31.12 -24.23 -4.87
C PHE A 930 -30.34 -23.96 -6.15
N THR A 931 -31.05 -23.66 -7.24
CA THR A 931 -30.48 -23.45 -8.56
C THR A 931 -30.11 -21.98 -8.80
N LEU A 932 -28.96 -21.73 -9.40
CA LEU A 932 -28.51 -20.43 -9.90
C LEU A 932 -28.40 -20.51 -11.42
N THR A 933 -29.06 -19.58 -12.09
CA THR A 933 -28.95 -19.36 -13.54
C THR A 933 -27.64 -18.64 -13.91
N PRO A 934 -27.17 -18.72 -15.16
CA PRO A 934 -26.02 -17.95 -15.63
C PRO A 934 -26.11 -16.45 -15.35
N GLU A 935 -27.29 -15.85 -15.56
CA GLU A 935 -27.56 -14.45 -15.25
C GLU A 935 -27.46 -14.16 -13.74
N GLN A 936 -27.62 -15.21 -12.92
CA GLN A 936 -27.50 -15.09 -11.48
C GLN A 936 -26.06 -15.15 -10.97
N TYR A 937 -25.22 -16.03 -11.52
CA TYR A 937 -23.85 -16.24 -11.03
C TYR A 937 -22.75 -15.52 -11.83
N ILE A 938 -23.07 -14.87 -12.96
CA ILE A 938 -22.12 -14.02 -13.69
C ILE A 938 -22.27 -12.56 -13.27
N VAL A 939 -21.17 -11.94 -12.85
CA VAL A 939 -21.12 -10.53 -12.46
C VAL A 939 -20.69 -9.69 -13.66
N LYS A 940 -21.48 -8.65 -13.97
CA LYS A 940 -21.23 -7.71 -15.08
C LYS A 940 -20.66 -6.40 -14.56
N LEU A 941 -19.54 -5.96 -15.14
CA LEU A 941 -18.79 -4.76 -14.77
C LEU A 941 -18.76 -3.78 -15.94
N GLU A 942 -18.92 -2.48 -15.68
CA GLU A 942 -18.86 -1.44 -16.72
C GLU A 942 -17.46 -0.79 -16.78
N GLN A 943 -16.84 -0.81 -17.96
CA GLN A 943 -15.48 -0.30 -18.21
C GLN A 943 -15.47 0.63 -19.43
N GLY A 944 -15.45 1.95 -19.20
CA GLY A 944 -15.25 2.93 -20.28
C GLY A 944 -16.27 2.83 -21.44
N GLY A 945 -17.48 2.35 -21.15
CA GLY A 945 -18.53 2.08 -22.15
C GLY A 945 -18.58 0.64 -22.69
N GLN A 946 -17.77 -0.29 -22.16
CA GLN A 946 -17.80 -1.72 -22.47
C GLN A 946 -18.11 -2.56 -21.23
N THR A 947 -18.95 -3.58 -21.37
CA THR A 947 -19.29 -4.52 -20.30
C THR A 947 -18.26 -5.67 -20.24
N VAL A 948 -17.68 -5.93 -19.08
CA VAL A 948 -16.81 -7.07 -18.77
C VAL A 948 -17.56 -8.03 -17.86
N CYS A 949 -17.49 -9.34 -18.13
CA CYS A 949 -18.19 -10.35 -17.35
C CYS A 949 -17.18 -11.23 -16.61
N ILE A 950 -17.45 -11.49 -15.33
CA ILE A 950 -16.60 -12.34 -14.48
C ILE A 950 -17.45 -13.42 -13.78
N SER A 951 -16.82 -14.56 -13.52
CA SER A 951 -17.39 -15.62 -12.69
C SER A 951 -17.65 -15.11 -11.26
N GLY A 952 -18.84 -15.40 -10.72
CA GLY A 952 -19.20 -15.13 -9.34
C GLY A 952 -18.62 -16.12 -8.32
N PHE A 953 -17.77 -17.06 -8.77
CA PHE A 953 -17.13 -18.07 -7.95
C PHE A 953 -15.67 -17.74 -7.69
N MET A 954 -15.22 -18.02 -6.47
CA MET A 954 -13.83 -17.87 -6.08
C MET A 954 -13.30 -19.11 -5.36
N ALA A 955 -12.03 -19.43 -5.61
CA ALA A 955 -11.34 -20.48 -4.87
C ALA A 955 -10.98 -20.03 -3.45
N PHE A 956 -11.35 -20.85 -2.48
CA PHE A 956 -11.05 -20.63 -1.07
C PHE A 956 -10.95 -21.98 -0.34
N ASP A 957 -9.72 -22.42 -0.07
CA ASP A 957 -9.45 -23.66 0.64
C ASP A 957 -9.16 -23.38 2.11
N LEU A 958 -9.98 -23.95 3.00
CA LEU A 958 -9.74 -23.98 4.44
C LEU A 958 -9.23 -25.37 4.86
N PRO A 959 -8.13 -25.47 5.62
CA PRO A 959 -7.63 -26.75 6.07
C PRO A 959 -8.59 -27.43 7.07
N PRO A 960 -8.56 -28.77 7.15
CA PRO A 960 -9.26 -29.51 8.22
C PRO A 960 -8.81 -29.03 9.61
N PRO A 961 -9.69 -29.01 10.64
CA PRO A 961 -11.04 -29.57 10.67
C PRO A 961 -12.16 -28.60 10.25
N ARG A 962 -11.83 -27.33 9.92
CA ARG A 962 -12.84 -26.31 9.60
C ARG A 962 -13.35 -26.41 8.17
N GLY A 963 -12.52 -26.84 7.23
CA GLY A 963 -12.90 -27.10 5.83
C GLY A 963 -13.01 -28.60 5.51
N PRO A 964 -13.48 -28.95 4.29
CA PRO A 964 -13.89 -28.03 3.22
C PRO A 964 -15.25 -27.38 3.51
N LEU A 965 -15.41 -26.09 3.20
CA LEU A 965 -16.67 -25.37 3.33
C LEU A 965 -16.96 -24.48 2.13
N TRP A 966 -18.21 -24.04 2.03
CA TRP A 966 -18.65 -23.02 1.07
C TRP A 966 -19.03 -21.74 1.82
N ILE A 967 -18.68 -20.60 1.23
CA ILE A 967 -19.10 -19.28 1.64
C ILE A 967 -20.15 -18.81 0.63
N LEU A 968 -21.40 -18.60 1.09
CA LEU A 968 -22.54 -18.27 0.23
C LEU A 968 -22.90 -16.78 0.37
N GLY A 969 -22.37 -15.99 -0.56
CA GLY A 969 -22.51 -14.54 -0.54
C GLY A 969 -23.68 -13.93 -1.31
N ASP A 970 -23.59 -12.64 -1.64
CA ASP A 970 -24.58 -11.86 -2.41
C ASP A 970 -25.10 -12.54 -3.70
N VAL A 971 -24.28 -13.31 -4.41
CA VAL A 971 -24.67 -14.05 -5.62
C VAL A 971 -25.77 -15.04 -5.28
N PHE A 972 -25.60 -15.75 -4.16
CA PHE A 972 -26.57 -16.70 -3.63
C PHE A 972 -27.70 -15.97 -2.88
N MET A 973 -27.37 -15.08 -1.94
CA MET A 973 -28.32 -14.33 -1.11
C MET A 973 -29.20 -13.35 -1.89
N GLY A 974 -28.77 -12.92 -3.08
CA GLY A 974 -29.59 -12.12 -4.00
C GLY A 974 -30.57 -12.97 -4.81
N ALA A 975 -30.27 -14.25 -5.04
CA ALA A 975 -31.24 -15.18 -5.62
C ALA A 975 -32.19 -15.75 -4.54
N TYR A 976 -31.71 -15.84 -3.30
CA TYR A 976 -32.42 -16.44 -2.18
C TYR A 976 -32.46 -15.53 -0.97
N HIS A 977 -33.66 -15.06 -0.63
CA HIS A 977 -33.91 -14.36 0.63
C HIS A 977 -33.40 -15.20 1.80
N THR A 978 -32.58 -14.58 2.64
CA THR A 978 -31.83 -15.29 3.68
C THR A 978 -32.22 -14.79 5.06
N VAL A 979 -32.58 -15.71 5.95
CA VAL A 979 -33.01 -15.45 7.33
C VAL A 979 -31.97 -16.04 8.27
N PHE A 980 -31.45 -15.23 9.18
CA PHE A 980 -30.56 -15.66 10.25
C PHE A 980 -31.37 -15.69 11.55
N ASP A 981 -31.69 -16.88 12.01
CA ASP A 981 -32.51 -17.13 13.19
C ASP A 981 -31.60 -17.60 14.34
N PHE A 982 -31.16 -16.64 15.16
CA PHE A 982 -30.28 -16.88 16.30
C PHE A 982 -31.03 -17.49 17.49
N GLY A 983 -32.35 -17.28 17.57
CA GLY A 983 -33.19 -17.91 18.59
C GLY A 983 -33.18 -19.43 18.48
N GLU A 984 -33.17 -19.95 17.26
CA GLU A 984 -33.17 -21.39 16.95
C GLU A 984 -31.82 -21.88 16.36
N ASN A 985 -30.81 -21.01 16.32
CA ASN A 985 -29.47 -21.26 15.77
C ASN A 985 -29.47 -21.90 14.36
N ARG A 986 -30.24 -21.29 13.44
CA ARG A 986 -30.47 -21.80 12.08
C ARG A 986 -30.49 -20.68 11.04
N ILE A 987 -30.21 -21.02 9.78
CA ILE A 987 -30.31 -20.13 8.62
C ILE A 987 -31.40 -20.66 7.69
N GLY A 988 -32.27 -19.78 7.20
CA GLY A 988 -33.38 -20.11 6.31
C GLY A 988 -33.24 -19.48 4.93
N PHE A 989 -33.46 -20.27 3.88
CA PHE A 989 -33.41 -19.79 2.49
C PHE A 989 -34.76 -19.97 1.79
N ALA A 990 -35.24 -18.91 1.14
CA ALA A 990 -36.40 -18.92 0.25
C ALA A 990 -36.06 -18.19 -1.05
N GLU A 991 -36.77 -18.47 -2.14
CA GLU A 991 -36.55 -17.73 -3.40
C GLU A 991 -36.86 -16.24 -3.18
N ALA A 992 -35.96 -15.34 -3.60
CA ALA A 992 -36.21 -13.91 -3.50
C ALA A 992 -37.37 -13.49 -4.42
N ALA A 993 -38.16 -12.51 -3.97
CA ALA A 993 -39.34 -12.03 -4.70
C ALA A 993 -39.01 -11.39 -6.05
#